data_AF-A0A3B3VRL7-F1
#
_entry.id   AF-A0A3B3VRL7-F1
#
_cell.length_a   1.000
_cell.length_b   1.000
_cell.length_c   1.000
_cell.angle_alpha   90.00
_cell.angle_beta   90.00
_cell.angle_gamma   90.00
#
_symmetry.space_group_name_H-M   'P 1'
#
loop_
_entity.id
_entity.type
_entity.pdbx_description
1 polymer ?
#
loop_
_entity_poly.entity_id
_entity_poly.type
_entity_poly.pdbx_seq_one_letter_code
_entity_poly.pdbx_strand_id
1 'polypeptide(L)'
;MELFVSEGNPHCLKVLAALEVTGVQCGVQFVNHEGKVVPFLPRPAVPTLFLPSGQHLFSSNTICRYLFELNGPESSDQCNQWLEWEATILQPALLRALHLAVLQGKGSEVPKVLQGPLNVLDQSLAKGSTAYLTGEAVSVADVVLWGALHPVLSVSSLALSDHKSVKAWFDRVAAVRGCQSAAQKVLQGKGLEAMKSYMQKQPAPQSRDTQPCNGSPAETDEGERAVSEEEMEAAALTWSKDLNACSHPAEKQHPVMPQEGNRNVLITSALPYVNNVPHLGNIIGCVLSADVFSRYGQLRGWNVLFVCGTDEYGTATENKAREEGLTPQQICDKYHAVHSSIYKWFQIDFDFFGRTTTEKQTEIAQDIFWRLHKNGFLVEDTVEQLRCENCQRFLADRFVEGTCPHCSYPEARGDQCDKCGRLINAVELREPQCKVCRRTPEIRSSKHLFLDLPKLETQLENWLERSTSSGDWTANAKQITRSWLRDGLKPRCITRDLQWGTPVPHPDFKEKVFYVWFDAPIGYLSITANYTNEWEKWWKNPHQVELYNFMAKDNVPFHSVVFPCSLLGAQDNYTLVSHLIATEYLNYEDTKFSKSRGVGVFGDMAKDTGIPSDVWRFYLLYVRPEGQDSAFSWADMALKNNSELLNNLGNFINRGGMFVTKFFGGCVPAMELQQEDKKLLAVVGWELQQYIQLMDKVKIRDALKHILNISRHGNQYIQVNEPWKKIKGGQSERQRAGTVTGVSVNIACLLSVMLLPYMPAVSQTIRDQLNAPQTCINTMLQGPGTFVCALRAGHRIGTVSPLFQKLEADQIEALKKRFGGQQITASTQPAAVPAPPVVAEVKVVDGSDPEKAKQLAEAVAEQGDKVRALKSEKAEKAVITAEVSKLLDLKKQLALAEGKSPEPAPQKGKKK
;
A
#
# COMPACT_ATOMS: atom_id res chain seq x y z
N MET A 1 34.93 14.57 -7.89
CA MET A 1 33.98 13.51 -8.32
C MET A 1 34.80 12.44 -9.01
N GLU A 2 34.48 11.18 -8.76
CA GLU A 2 35.07 10.03 -9.46
C GLU A 2 33.98 9.17 -10.09
N LEU A 3 34.10 8.92 -11.39
CA LEU A 3 33.19 8.11 -12.17
C LEU A 3 33.84 6.75 -12.44
N PHE A 4 33.17 5.70 -12.01
CA PHE A 4 33.58 4.32 -12.23
C PHE A 4 32.77 3.73 -13.39
N VAL A 5 33.46 3.22 -14.40
CA VAL A 5 32.88 2.68 -15.64
C VAL A 5 33.51 1.34 -16.01
N SER A 6 32.83 0.56 -16.84
CA SER A 6 33.34 -0.72 -17.34
C SER A 6 33.22 -0.78 -18.86
N GLU A 7 34.22 -1.34 -19.53
CA GLU A 7 34.22 -1.58 -20.98
C GLU A 7 33.07 -2.50 -21.39
N GLY A 8 32.45 -2.31 -22.55
CA GLY A 8 31.37 -3.19 -23.03
C GLY A 8 30.04 -3.09 -22.29
N ASN A 9 29.90 -2.21 -21.30
CA ASN A 9 28.62 -1.97 -20.61
C ASN A 9 27.83 -0.82 -21.30
N PRO A 10 26.64 -1.08 -21.86
CA PRO A 10 25.84 -0.07 -22.55
C PRO A 10 25.43 1.11 -21.66
N HIS A 11 25.28 0.91 -20.35
CA HIS A 11 24.97 2.01 -19.42
C HIS A 11 26.15 2.96 -19.21
N CYS A 12 27.39 2.44 -19.32
CA CYS A 12 28.59 3.28 -19.23
C CYS A 12 28.75 4.18 -20.45
N LEU A 13 28.25 3.76 -21.62
CA LEU A 13 28.25 4.59 -22.83
C LEU A 13 27.43 5.87 -22.62
N LYS A 14 26.22 5.75 -22.06
CA LYS A 14 25.36 6.90 -21.74
C LYS A 14 26.07 7.92 -20.86
N VAL A 15 26.68 7.43 -19.78
CA VAL A 15 27.28 8.28 -18.74
C VAL A 15 28.57 8.93 -19.23
N LEU A 16 29.42 8.21 -19.95
CA LEU A 16 30.62 8.80 -20.56
C LEU A 16 30.26 9.80 -21.65
N ALA A 17 29.24 9.53 -22.47
CA ALA A 17 28.77 10.49 -23.46
C ALA A 17 28.28 11.77 -22.77
N ALA A 18 27.50 11.66 -21.69
CA ALA A 18 27.07 12.81 -20.91
C ALA A 18 28.24 13.59 -20.30
N LEU A 19 29.24 12.90 -19.74
CA LEU A 19 30.42 13.55 -19.16
C LEU A 19 31.21 14.35 -20.22
N GLU A 20 31.45 13.73 -21.39
CA GLU A 20 32.22 14.36 -22.47
C GLU A 20 31.44 15.49 -23.18
N VAL A 21 30.12 15.36 -23.31
CA VAL A 21 29.26 16.41 -23.89
C VAL A 21 29.17 17.63 -22.95
N THR A 22 29.11 17.39 -21.64
CA THR A 22 29.03 18.48 -20.65
C THR A 22 30.39 19.10 -20.33
N GLY A 23 31.49 18.38 -20.54
CA GLY A 23 32.84 18.86 -20.22
C GLY A 23 33.11 19.00 -18.71
N VAL A 24 32.25 18.42 -17.86
CA VAL A 24 32.39 18.46 -16.41
C VAL A 24 33.69 17.75 -15.99
N GLN A 25 34.46 18.40 -15.10
CA GLN A 25 35.68 17.83 -14.56
C GLN A 25 35.37 16.68 -13.58
N CYS A 26 35.56 15.44 -14.02
CA CYS A 26 35.38 14.23 -13.21
C CYS A 26 36.50 13.24 -13.50
N GLY A 27 37.12 12.68 -12.46
CA GLY A 27 38.07 11.57 -12.65
C GLY A 27 37.31 10.35 -13.17
N VAL A 28 37.86 9.64 -14.16
CA VAL A 28 37.23 8.43 -14.72
C VAL A 28 38.13 7.23 -14.43
N GLN A 29 37.58 6.21 -13.79
CA GLN A 29 38.26 4.95 -13.49
C GLN A 29 37.56 3.79 -14.17
N PHE A 30 38.32 3.01 -14.95
CA PHE A 30 37.83 1.78 -15.57
C PHE A 30 37.98 0.61 -14.60
N VAL A 31 36.86 -0.02 -14.26
CA VAL A 31 36.79 -1.17 -13.36
C VAL A 31 36.20 -2.38 -14.08
N ASN A 32 36.51 -3.56 -13.57
CA ASN A 32 35.85 -4.80 -14.00
C ASN A 32 34.34 -4.70 -13.71
N HIS A 33 33.51 -5.36 -14.51
CA HIS A 33 32.07 -5.51 -14.28
C HIS A 33 31.69 -6.02 -12.88
N GLU A 34 32.62 -6.72 -12.21
CA GLU A 34 32.45 -7.23 -10.84
C GLU A 34 33.01 -6.32 -9.75
N GLY A 35 33.52 -5.15 -10.11
CA GLY A 35 34.04 -4.17 -9.17
C GLY A 35 32.98 -3.76 -8.15
N LYS A 36 33.19 -4.09 -6.87
CA LYS A 36 32.38 -3.59 -5.76
C LYS A 36 32.77 -2.16 -5.41
N VAL A 37 32.39 -1.22 -6.27
CA VAL A 37 32.63 0.22 -6.09
C VAL A 37 31.76 0.78 -4.97
N VAL A 38 30.54 0.26 -4.79
CA VAL A 38 29.61 0.68 -3.74
C VAL A 38 29.61 -0.37 -2.62
N PRO A 39 30.22 -0.11 -1.45
CA PRO A 39 30.49 -1.14 -0.43
C PRO A 39 29.25 -1.80 0.17
N PHE A 40 28.12 -1.08 0.19
CA PHE A 40 26.88 -1.50 0.82
C PHE A 40 25.89 -2.18 -0.13
N LEU A 41 26.17 -2.22 -1.45
CA LEU A 41 25.29 -2.92 -2.38
C LEU A 41 25.63 -4.43 -2.45
N PRO A 42 24.61 -5.31 -2.44
CA PRO A 42 24.83 -6.76 -2.50
C PRO A 42 25.32 -7.24 -3.88
N ARG A 43 25.17 -6.42 -4.92
CA ARG A 43 25.61 -6.69 -6.29
C ARG A 43 26.50 -5.54 -6.81
N PRO A 44 27.48 -5.82 -7.69
CA PRO A 44 28.25 -4.79 -8.37
C PRO A 44 27.32 -3.82 -9.13
N ALA A 45 27.58 -2.52 -9.00
CA ALA A 45 26.82 -1.47 -9.67
C ALA A 45 27.79 -0.55 -10.41
N VAL A 46 27.81 -0.66 -11.73
CA VAL A 46 28.63 0.16 -12.65
C VAL A 46 27.73 0.48 -13.86
N PRO A 47 27.60 1.74 -14.31
CA PRO A 47 28.37 2.93 -13.89
C PRO A 47 27.98 3.44 -12.50
N THR A 48 28.96 4.01 -11.78
CA THR A 48 28.75 4.67 -10.48
C THR A 48 29.53 5.99 -10.43
N LEU A 49 28.90 7.07 -9.97
CA LEU A 49 29.52 8.36 -9.71
C LEU A 49 29.64 8.59 -8.19
N PHE A 50 30.87 8.74 -7.70
CA PHE A 50 31.18 9.13 -6.33
C PHE A 50 31.28 10.66 -6.20
N LEU A 51 30.41 11.22 -5.37
CA LEU A 51 30.30 12.66 -5.14
C LEU A 51 31.20 13.12 -4.00
N PRO A 52 31.64 14.39 -3.98
CA PRO A 52 32.42 14.94 -2.87
C PRO A 52 31.71 14.88 -1.50
N SER A 53 30.37 14.77 -1.50
CA SER A 53 29.56 14.59 -0.29
C SER A 53 29.69 13.21 0.36
N GLY A 54 30.42 12.27 -0.26
CA GLY A 54 30.49 10.87 0.17
C GLY A 54 29.34 10.00 -0.35
N GLN A 55 28.43 10.55 -1.15
CA GLN A 55 27.31 9.82 -1.76
C GLN A 55 27.70 9.15 -3.07
N HIS A 56 26.95 8.11 -3.44
CA HIS A 56 27.13 7.35 -4.67
C HIS A 56 25.85 7.44 -5.52
N LEU A 57 25.97 7.82 -6.79
CA LEU A 57 24.91 7.69 -7.79
C LEU A 57 25.22 6.49 -8.68
N PHE A 58 24.29 5.56 -8.84
CA PHE A 58 24.51 4.30 -9.58
C PHE A 58 23.44 4.02 -10.66
N SER A 59 22.53 4.97 -10.89
CA SER A 59 21.59 4.97 -12.01
C SER A 59 22.17 5.77 -13.16
N SER A 60 22.26 5.18 -14.37
CA SER A 60 22.84 5.88 -15.53
C SER A 60 22.11 7.18 -15.86
N ASN A 61 20.78 7.18 -15.80
CA ASN A 61 19.99 8.36 -16.17
C ASN A 61 20.12 9.46 -15.11
N THR A 62 20.20 9.08 -13.83
CA THR A 62 20.45 10.02 -12.73
C THR A 62 21.84 10.63 -12.81
N ILE A 63 22.87 9.84 -13.13
CA ILE A 63 24.22 10.34 -13.33
C ILE A 63 24.26 11.31 -14.53
N CYS A 64 23.67 10.94 -15.66
CA CYS A 64 23.60 11.82 -16.84
C CYS A 64 22.91 13.14 -16.52
N ARG A 65 21.76 13.10 -15.84
CA ARG A 65 21.03 14.31 -15.42
C ARG A 65 21.87 15.19 -14.51
N TYR A 66 22.49 14.62 -13.50
CA TYR A 66 23.38 15.34 -12.58
C TYR A 66 24.53 16.03 -13.32
N LEU A 67 25.15 15.37 -14.30
CA LEU A 67 26.23 15.97 -15.11
C LEU A 67 25.74 17.16 -15.97
N PHE A 68 24.53 17.09 -16.54
CA PHE A 68 23.92 18.19 -17.27
C PHE A 68 23.52 19.36 -16.38
N GLU A 69 22.98 19.09 -15.19
CA GLU A 69 22.62 20.12 -14.20
C GLU A 69 23.84 20.90 -13.68
N LEU A 70 25.03 20.28 -13.65
CA LEU A 70 26.27 20.98 -13.29
C LEU A 70 26.71 22.03 -14.33
N ASN A 71 26.17 22.01 -15.55
CA ASN A 71 26.59 22.87 -16.66
C ASN A 71 25.47 23.81 -17.18
N GLY A 72 24.31 23.86 -16.54
CA GLY A 72 23.19 24.70 -16.98
C GLY A 72 21.86 24.41 -16.27
N PRO A 73 20.77 25.14 -16.60
CA PRO A 73 19.51 25.05 -15.87
C PRO A 73 18.82 23.69 -16.02
N GLU A 74 17.95 23.40 -15.04
CA GLU A 74 17.25 22.13 -14.80
C GLU A 74 16.66 21.47 -16.05
N SER A 75 16.71 20.13 -16.09
CA SER A 75 16.09 19.31 -17.13
C SER A 75 14.59 19.64 -17.25
N SER A 76 14.12 19.97 -18.46
CA SER A 76 12.70 20.22 -18.72
C SER A 76 11.83 19.00 -18.39
N ASP A 77 10.53 19.22 -18.15
CA ASP A 77 9.57 18.11 -17.97
C ASP A 77 9.59 17.13 -19.14
N GLN A 78 9.79 17.63 -20.35
CA GLN A 78 9.95 16.81 -21.55
C GLN A 78 11.22 15.95 -21.52
N CYS A 79 12.35 16.47 -21.01
CA CYS A 79 13.54 15.66 -20.76
C CYS A 79 13.25 14.53 -19.77
N ASN A 80 12.54 14.83 -18.68
CA ASN A 80 12.20 13.82 -17.66
C ASN A 80 11.30 12.72 -18.22
N GLN A 81 10.30 13.07 -19.03
CA GLN A 81 9.44 12.11 -19.74
C GLN A 81 10.26 11.16 -20.62
N TRP A 82 11.25 11.68 -21.35
CA TRP A 82 12.12 10.84 -22.18
C TRP A 82 13.05 9.94 -21.36
N LEU A 83 13.60 10.44 -20.25
CA LEU A 83 14.44 9.62 -19.36
C LEU A 83 13.63 8.50 -18.67
N GLU A 84 12.38 8.78 -18.32
CA GLU A 84 11.45 7.79 -17.77
C GLU A 84 11.01 6.77 -18.82
N TRP A 85 10.63 7.23 -20.02
CA TRP A 85 10.30 6.36 -21.16
C TRP A 85 11.47 5.46 -21.56
N GLU A 86 12.69 5.99 -21.53
CA GLU A 86 13.88 5.18 -21.82
C GLU A 86 14.06 4.06 -20.78
N ALA A 87 13.93 4.37 -19.50
CA ALA A 87 14.11 3.41 -18.42
C ALA A 87 13.00 2.34 -18.38
N THR A 88 11.76 2.72 -18.71
CA THR A 88 10.58 1.86 -18.58
C THR A 88 10.22 1.10 -19.86
N ILE A 89 10.43 1.69 -21.04
CA ILE A 89 10.01 1.13 -22.33
C ILE A 89 11.22 0.70 -23.18
N LEU A 90 12.17 1.62 -23.41
CA LEU A 90 13.25 1.36 -24.37
C LEU A 90 14.28 0.37 -23.81
N GLN A 91 14.67 0.50 -22.55
CA GLN A 91 15.71 -0.32 -21.93
C GLN A 91 15.35 -1.82 -21.88
N PRO A 92 14.11 -2.24 -21.51
CA PRO A 92 13.70 -3.64 -21.61
C PRO A 92 13.76 -4.19 -23.04
N ALA A 93 13.30 -3.42 -24.02
CA ALA A 93 13.34 -3.80 -25.43
C ALA A 93 14.78 -3.95 -25.95
N LEU A 94 15.67 -3.02 -25.56
CA LEU A 94 17.09 -3.05 -25.88
C LEU A 94 17.81 -4.24 -25.24
N LEU A 95 17.49 -4.58 -23.99
CA LEU A 95 18.09 -5.74 -23.33
C LEU A 95 17.74 -7.03 -24.08
N ARG A 96 16.48 -7.16 -24.54
CA ARG A 96 16.05 -8.29 -25.38
C ARG A 96 16.75 -8.28 -26.74
N ALA A 97 16.83 -7.13 -27.40
CA ALA A 97 17.52 -6.97 -28.68
C ALA A 97 19.01 -7.35 -28.57
N LEU A 98 19.71 -6.90 -27.53
CA LEU A 98 21.11 -7.23 -27.28
C LEU A 98 21.31 -8.71 -26.96
N HIS A 99 20.40 -9.36 -26.23
CA HIS A 99 20.46 -10.81 -26.03
C HIS A 99 20.33 -11.58 -27.36
N LEU A 100 19.37 -11.20 -28.20
CA LEU A 100 19.17 -11.81 -29.52
C LEU A 100 20.41 -11.63 -30.40
N ALA A 101 20.95 -10.40 -30.47
CA ALA A 101 22.05 -10.05 -31.34
C ALA A 101 23.41 -10.61 -30.86
N VAL A 102 23.72 -10.46 -29.57
CA VAL A 102 25.06 -10.71 -29.01
C VAL A 102 25.22 -12.15 -28.52
N LEU A 103 24.18 -12.75 -27.93
CA LEU A 103 24.28 -14.09 -27.32
C LEU A 103 23.67 -15.18 -28.20
N GLN A 104 22.60 -14.88 -28.94
CA GLN A 104 21.87 -15.89 -29.73
C GLN A 104 22.19 -15.85 -31.23
N GLY A 105 22.91 -14.84 -31.71
CA GLY A 105 23.20 -14.67 -33.14
C GLY A 105 21.97 -14.40 -34.02
N LYS A 106 20.82 -14.09 -33.41
CA LYS A 106 19.52 -13.83 -34.07
C LYS A 106 19.36 -12.35 -34.42
N GLY A 107 20.35 -11.77 -35.09
CA GLY A 107 20.35 -10.34 -35.45
C GLY A 107 19.16 -9.93 -36.33
N SER A 108 18.62 -10.82 -37.14
CA SER A 108 17.46 -10.55 -38.02
C SER A 108 16.13 -10.34 -37.28
N GLU A 109 16.03 -10.74 -36.01
CA GLU A 109 14.82 -10.57 -35.19
C GLU A 109 14.80 -9.26 -34.39
N VAL A 110 15.94 -8.59 -34.26
CA VAL A 110 16.09 -7.33 -33.52
C VAL A 110 15.16 -6.22 -34.01
N PRO A 111 14.94 -5.99 -35.32
CA PRO A 111 14.02 -4.95 -35.78
C PRO A 111 12.59 -5.16 -35.26
N LYS A 112 12.13 -6.42 -35.16
CA LYS A 112 10.79 -6.73 -34.64
C LYS A 112 10.63 -6.34 -33.17
N VAL A 113 11.69 -6.50 -32.37
CA VAL A 113 11.68 -6.15 -30.94
C VAL A 113 11.72 -4.64 -30.74
N LEU A 114 12.44 -3.92 -31.59
CA LEU A 114 12.60 -2.46 -31.47
C LEU A 114 11.55 -1.66 -32.24
N GLN A 115 10.71 -2.30 -33.05
CA GLN A 115 9.73 -1.61 -33.90
C GLN A 115 8.81 -0.67 -33.10
N GLY A 116 8.25 -1.14 -31.97
CA GLY A 116 7.36 -0.34 -31.13
C GLY A 116 8.05 0.93 -30.59
N PRO A 117 9.15 0.79 -29.83
CA PRO A 117 9.89 1.94 -29.33
C PRO A 117 10.40 2.89 -30.43
N LEU A 118 10.86 2.37 -31.56
CA LEU A 118 11.32 3.19 -32.69
C LEU A 118 10.17 3.94 -33.36
N ASN A 119 8.97 3.36 -33.46
CA ASN A 119 7.78 4.05 -33.97
C ASN A 119 7.42 5.26 -33.09
N VAL A 120 7.45 5.10 -31.76
CA VAL A 120 7.15 6.19 -30.82
C VAL A 120 8.17 7.32 -30.95
N LEU A 121 9.46 6.97 -31.01
CA LEU A 121 10.53 7.93 -31.19
C LEU A 121 10.43 8.66 -32.54
N ASP A 122 10.14 7.94 -33.63
CA ASP A 122 10.00 8.51 -34.96
C ASP A 122 8.81 9.46 -35.05
N GLN A 123 7.66 9.08 -34.49
CA GLN A 123 6.48 9.94 -34.43
C GLN A 123 6.74 11.21 -33.63
N SER A 124 7.45 11.11 -32.51
CA SER A 124 7.76 12.30 -31.70
C SER A 124 8.75 13.23 -32.42
N LEU A 125 9.76 12.67 -33.08
CA LEU A 125 10.72 13.45 -33.87
C LEU A 125 10.08 14.05 -35.13
N ALA A 126 9.10 13.36 -35.74
CA ALA A 126 8.36 13.86 -36.90
C ALA A 126 7.37 14.98 -36.56
N LYS A 127 6.80 14.97 -35.34
CA LYS A 127 5.90 16.03 -34.85
C LYS A 127 6.64 17.28 -34.36
N GLY A 128 7.92 17.15 -33.98
CA GLY A 128 8.74 18.26 -33.52
C GLY A 128 9.32 19.08 -34.68
N SER A 129 9.33 20.41 -34.56
CA SER A 129 10.01 21.30 -35.51
C SER A 129 11.50 21.52 -35.16
N THR A 130 12.04 20.76 -34.23
CA THR A 130 13.35 21.00 -33.59
C THR A 130 14.40 19.98 -34.00
N ALA A 131 15.67 20.38 -34.00
CA ALA A 131 16.79 19.50 -34.39
C ALA A 131 17.02 18.31 -33.44
N TYR A 132 16.66 18.44 -32.16
CA TYR A 132 16.81 17.46 -31.09
C TYR A 132 15.50 17.24 -30.32
N LEU A 133 15.46 16.25 -29.42
CA LEU A 133 14.22 15.79 -28.77
C LEU A 133 13.48 16.86 -27.96
N THR A 134 14.21 17.83 -27.41
CA THR A 134 13.64 18.87 -26.54
C THR A 134 13.97 20.28 -26.98
N GLY A 135 14.58 20.47 -28.16
CA GLY A 135 14.96 21.80 -28.65
C GLY A 135 16.02 21.79 -29.76
N GLU A 136 16.67 22.95 -29.96
CA GLU A 136 17.73 23.15 -30.97
C GLU A 136 19.12 22.73 -30.51
N ALA A 137 19.30 22.43 -29.22
CA ALA A 137 20.55 21.97 -28.64
C ALA A 137 20.43 20.54 -28.10
N VAL A 138 21.55 19.83 -28.07
CA VAL A 138 21.65 18.47 -27.52
C VAL A 138 21.27 18.49 -26.04
N SER A 139 20.25 17.73 -25.67
CA SER A 139 19.81 17.58 -24.28
C SER A 139 20.33 16.30 -23.64
N VAL A 140 20.11 16.16 -22.33
CA VAL A 140 20.36 14.91 -21.60
C VAL A 140 19.54 13.75 -22.19
N ALA A 141 18.31 14.00 -22.66
CA ALA A 141 17.47 12.98 -23.27
C ALA A 141 18.10 12.48 -24.58
N ASP A 142 18.63 13.39 -25.40
CA ASP A 142 19.30 13.01 -26.65
C ASP A 142 20.49 12.09 -26.39
N VAL A 143 21.35 12.45 -25.43
CA VAL A 143 22.54 11.67 -25.09
C VAL A 143 22.17 10.30 -24.50
N VAL A 144 21.16 10.25 -23.63
CA VAL A 144 20.73 9.00 -22.99
C VAL A 144 20.10 8.05 -24.00
N LEU A 145 19.15 8.51 -24.82
CA LEU A 145 18.50 7.67 -25.83
C LEU A 145 19.49 7.25 -26.91
N TRP A 146 20.36 8.16 -27.38
CA TRP A 146 21.41 7.81 -28.33
C TRP A 146 22.36 6.77 -27.75
N GLY A 147 22.84 6.95 -26.52
CA GLY A 147 23.75 6.01 -25.86
C GLY A 147 23.12 4.63 -25.63
N ALA A 148 21.80 4.57 -25.43
CA ALA A 148 21.04 3.33 -25.34
C ALA A 148 20.96 2.60 -26.70
N LEU A 149 20.64 3.35 -27.76
CA LEU A 149 20.39 2.81 -29.10
C LEU A 149 21.67 2.52 -29.88
N HIS A 150 22.74 3.27 -29.62
CA HIS A 150 23.97 3.23 -30.41
C HIS A 150 24.56 1.84 -30.62
N PRO A 151 24.69 0.98 -29.58
CA PRO A 151 25.23 -0.37 -29.75
C PRO A 151 24.49 -1.22 -30.79
N VAL A 152 23.18 -1.01 -30.91
CA VAL A 152 22.31 -1.79 -31.78
C VAL A 152 22.21 -1.14 -33.16
N LEU A 153 22.01 0.17 -33.22
CA LEU A 153 21.80 0.89 -34.48
C LEU A 153 23.08 1.18 -35.26
N SER A 154 24.26 1.06 -34.65
CA SER A 154 25.54 1.24 -35.36
C SER A 154 25.91 0.08 -36.30
N VAL A 155 25.13 -1.00 -36.32
CA VAL A 155 25.38 -2.18 -37.16
C VAL A 155 24.56 -2.10 -38.45
N SER A 156 25.22 -2.20 -39.61
CA SER A 156 24.60 -1.94 -40.92
C SER A 156 23.45 -2.89 -41.32
N SER A 157 23.33 -4.05 -40.67
CA SER A 157 22.27 -5.04 -40.92
C SER A 157 20.93 -4.73 -40.23
N LEU A 158 20.86 -3.68 -39.40
CA LEU A 158 19.66 -3.26 -38.64
C LEU A 158 19.07 -1.96 -39.20
N ALA A 159 19.00 -1.87 -40.53
CA ALA A 159 18.64 -0.66 -41.24
C ALA A 159 17.30 -0.06 -40.77
N LEU A 160 17.36 1.19 -40.27
CA LEU A 160 16.23 2.08 -39.96
C LEU A 160 15.49 2.54 -41.23
N SER A 161 15.24 1.65 -42.20
CA SER A 161 14.69 2.04 -43.52
C SER A 161 13.35 2.75 -43.41
N ASP A 162 12.57 2.41 -42.40
CA ASP A 162 11.19 2.87 -42.22
C ASP A 162 11.08 4.08 -41.25
N HIS A 163 12.16 4.42 -40.51
CA HIS A 163 12.19 5.48 -39.49
C HIS A 163 13.14 6.62 -39.87
N LYS A 164 12.74 7.41 -40.87
CA LYS A 164 13.58 8.48 -41.44
C LYS A 164 13.94 9.56 -40.42
N SER A 165 13.03 9.88 -39.50
CA SER A 165 13.23 10.94 -38.49
C SER A 165 14.20 10.48 -37.42
N VAL A 166 14.06 9.23 -36.96
CA VAL A 166 15.01 8.60 -36.03
C VAL A 166 16.40 8.53 -36.64
N LYS A 167 16.53 8.10 -37.89
CA LYS A 167 17.82 8.01 -38.57
C LYS A 167 18.52 9.36 -38.63
N ALA A 168 17.81 10.40 -39.07
CA ALA A 168 18.39 11.74 -39.17
C ALA A 168 18.80 12.31 -37.81
N TRP A 169 17.99 12.09 -36.76
CA TRP A 169 18.33 12.48 -35.38
C TRP A 169 19.53 11.69 -34.83
N PHE A 170 19.54 10.37 -35.02
CA PHE A 170 20.59 9.49 -34.55
C PHE A 170 21.95 9.86 -35.15
N ASP A 171 22.00 10.13 -36.46
CA ASP A 171 23.21 10.57 -37.16
C ASP A 171 23.70 11.93 -36.64
N ARG A 172 22.78 12.87 -36.32
CA ARG A 172 23.14 14.17 -35.72
C ARG A 172 23.75 14.02 -34.33
N VAL A 173 23.17 13.20 -33.45
CA VAL A 173 23.71 12.99 -32.10
C VAL A 173 25.01 12.18 -32.16
N ALA A 174 25.15 11.24 -33.10
CA ALA A 174 26.38 10.50 -33.35
C ALA A 174 27.53 11.39 -33.86
N ALA A 175 27.23 12.54 -34.47
CA ALA A 175 28.24 13.50 -34.92
C ALA A 175 28.83 14.34 -33.77
N VAL A 176 28.22 14.32 -32.58
CA VAL A 176 28.69 15.08 -31.41
C VAL A 176 30.00 14.47 -30.90
N ARG A 177 31.05 15.29 -30.78
CA ARG A 177 32.41 14.84 -30.39
C ARG A 177 32.43 14.01 -29.09
N GLY A 178 31.64 14.41 -28.09
CA GLY A 178 31.55 13.69 -26.82
C GLY A 178 30.95 12.28 -26.96
N CYS A 179 29.91 12.14 -27.78
CA CYS A 179 29.30 10.87 -28.12
C CYS A 179 30.29 9.94 -28.86
N GLN A 180 31.02 10.46 -29.85
CA GLN A 180 32.04 9.69 -30.58
C GLN A 180 33.16 9.18 -29.67
N SER A 181 33.68 10.05 -28.80
CA SER A 181 34.73 9.70 -27.84
C SER A 181 34.25 8.61 -26.86
N ALA A 182 33.02 8.75 -26.33
CA ALA A 182 32.45 7.76 -25.42
C ALA A 182 32.22 6.39 -26.09
N ALA A 183 31.71 6.37 -27.33
CA ALA A 183 31.55 5.14 -28.10
C ALA A 183 32.89 4.44 -28.33
N GLN A 184 33.95 5.18 -28.67
CA GLN A 184 35.29 4.62 -28.83
C GLN A 184 35.83 4.05 -27.52
N LYS A 185 35.66 4.74 -26.39
CA LYS A 185 36.13 4.30 -25.07
C LYS A 185 35.41 3.05 -24.55
N VAL A 186 34.09 2.93 -24.77
CA VAL A 186 33.30 1.81 -24.24
C VAL A 186 33.28 0.61 -25.18
N LEU A 187 33.22 0.83 -26.49
CA LEU A 187 33.08 -0.24 -27.49
C LEU A 187 34.41 -0.63 -28.14
N GLN A 188 35.47 0.18 -28.00
CA GLN A 188 36.82 -0.08 -28.54
C GLN A 188 36.85 -0.44 -30.03
N GLY A 189 35.88 0.01 -30.83
CA GLY A 189 35.75 -0.36 -32.24
C GLY A 189 35.28 -1.81 -32.49
N LYS A 190 34.95 -2.59 -31.45
CA LYS A 190 34.46 -3.97 -31.52
C LYS A 190 32.93 -4.09 -31.63
N GLY A 191 32.22 -2.95 -31.69
CA GLY A 191 30.76 -2.92 -31.84
C GLY A 191 30.01 -3.78 -30.81
N LEU A 192 29.09 -4.62 -31.28
CA LEU A 192 28.31 -5.55 -30.44
C LEU A 192 29.18 -6.59 -29.72
N GLU A 193 30.34 -6.96 -30.26
CA GLU A 193 31.22 -7.97 -29.63
C GLU A 193 31.81 -7.48 -28.31
N ALA A 194 32.02 -6.16 -28.16
CA ALA A 194 32.44 -5.56 -26.90
C ALA A 194 31.47 -5.87 -25.75
N MET A 195 30.18 -6.08 -26.05
CA MET A 195 29.13 -6.26 -25.06
C MET A 195 28.96 -7.70 -24.60
N LYS A 196 29.63 -8.66 -25.23
CA LYS A 196 29.44 -10.10 -24.96
C LYS A 196 29.70 -10.45 -23.50
N SER A 197 30.80 -9.96 -22.93
CA SER A 197 31.17 -10.19 -21.53
C SER A 197 30.13 -9.64 -20.54
N TYR A 198 29.60 -8.44 -20.82
CA TYR A 198 28.55 -7.83 -20.01
C TYR A 198 27.22 -8.60 -20.12
N MET A 199 26.80 -8.94 -21.35
CA MET A 199 25.55 -9.65 -21.64
C MET A 199 25.51 -11.06 -21.06
N GLN A 200 26.62 -11.81 -21.08
CA GLN A 200 26.68 -13.14 -20.47
C GLN A 200 26.38 -13.15 -18.96
N LYS A 201 26.54 -12.01 -18.28
CA LYS A 201 26.30 -11.85 -16.84
C LYS A 201 24.90 -11.30 -16.53
N GLN A 202 24.14 -10.89 -17.55
CA GLN A 202 22.78 -10.42 -17.38
C GLN A 202 21.79 -11.60 -17.37
N PRO A 203 20.71 -11.53 -16.59
CA PRO A 203 19.67 -12.56 -16.63
C PRO A 203 19.04 -12.62 -18.03
N ALA A 204 18.83 -13.84 -18.53
CA ALA A 204 18.17 -14.04 -19.81
C ALA A 204 16.76 -13.41 -19.79
N PRO A 205 16.37 -12.62 -20.81
CA PRO A 205 15.01 -12.11 -20.93
C PRO A 205 14.06 -13.28 -21.09
N GLN A 206 13.02 -13.35 -20.26
CA GLN A 206 12.01 -14.41 -20.32
C GLN A 206 11.31 -14.38 -21.69
N SER A 207 11.34 -15.48 -22.44
CA SER A 207 10.59 -15.58 -23.69
C SER A 207 9.10 -15.72 -23.39
N ARG A 208 8.31 -14.74 -23.86
CA ARG A 208 6.90 -14.97 -24.17
C ARG A 208 6.84 -15.46 -25.61
N ASP A 209 7.17 -16.73 -25.84
CA ASP A 209 6.89 -17.37 -27.12
C ASP A 209 5.44 -17.88 -27.14
N THR A 210 4.84 -17.71 -28.31
CA THR A 210 3.43 -17.80 -28.67
C THR A 210 2.76 -19.14 -28.33
N GLN A 211 1.95 -19.14 -27.26
CA GLN A 211 0.71 -19.90 -27.12
C GLN A 211 -0.34 -18.97 -26.49
N PRO A 212 -1.62 -19.01 -26.92
CA PRO A 212 -2.61 -18.03 -26.48
C PRO A 212 -3.04 -18.32 -25.04
N CYS A 213 -2.36 -17.68 -24.10
CA CYS A 213 -2.79 -17.54 -22.71
C CYS A 213 -2.92 -16.06 -22.40
N ASN A 214 -4.18 -15.62 -22.24
CA ASN A 214 -4.58 -14.28 -21.82
C ASN A 214 -3.88 -13.89 -20.51
N GLY A 215 -3.08 -12.81 -20.56
CA GLY A 215 -2.44 -12.25 -19.36
C GLY A 215 -1.24 -11.37 -19.67
N SER A 216 -1.46 -10.19 -20.24
CA SER A 216 -0.47 -9.11 -20.21
C SER A 216 -0.79 -8.15 -19.06
N PRO A 217 0.17 -7.83 -18.18
CA PRO A 217 0.05 -6.64 -17.33
C PRO A 217 0.14 -5.42 -18.25
N ALA A 218 -0.89 -4.58 -18.21
CA ALA A 218 -0.99 -3.38 -19.01
C ALA A 218 0.13 -2.39 -18.63
N GLU A 219 1.12 -2.28 -19.50
CA GLU A 219 1.77 -1.00 -19.76
C GLU A 219 0.70 -0.06 -20.32
N THR A 220 0.62 1.15 -19.78
CA THR A 220 -0.18 2.25 -20.31
C THR A 220 0.41 2.68 -21.65
N ASP A 221 0.08 1.93 -22.70
CA ASP A 221 0.17 2.38 -24.08
C ASP A 221 -1.13 3.15 -24.36
N GLU A 222 -1.07 4.47 -24.50
CA GLU A 222 -2.17 5.29 -25.06
C GLU A 222 -2.29 5.05 -26.58
N GLY A 223 -2.25 3.79 -27.00
CA GLY A 223 -2.76 3.36 -28.30
C GLY A 223 -4.23 2.98 -28.12
N GLU A 224 -5.14 3.65 -28.82
CA GLU A 224 -6.55 3.25 -28.82
C GLU A 224 -6.65 1.76 -29.17
N ARG A 225 -7.19 0.95 -28.24
CA ARG A 225 -7.53 -0.45 -28.50
C ARG A 225 -8.39 -0.49 -29.77
N ALA A 226 -7.91 -1.19 -30.80
CA ALA A 226 -8.71 -1.49 -31.97
C ALA A 226 -9.86 -2.41 -31.53
N VAL A 227 -11.08 -1.89 -31.55
CA VAL A 227 -12.30 -2.65 -31.27
C VAL A 227 -12.86 -3.12 -32.60
N SER A 228 -13.14 -4.41 -32.75
CA SER A 228 -13.74 -4.94 -33.98
C SER A 228 -15.22 -4.57 -34.10
N GLU A 229 -15.77 -4.56 -35.32
CA GLU A 229 -17.21 -4.33 -35.51
C GLU A 229 -18.06 -5.38 -34.78
N GLU A 230 -17.60 -6.63 -34.72
CA GLU A 230 -18.27 -7.71 -33.99
C GLU A 230 -18.35 -7.41 -32.49
N GLU A 231 -17.27 -6.92 -31.88
CA GLU A 231 -17.26 -6.52 -30.47
C GLU A 231 -18.20 -5.34 -30.20
N MET A 232 -18.26 -4.40 -31.13
CA MET A 232 -19.15 -3.22 -31.03
C MET A 232 -20.62 -3.61 -31.10
N GLU A 233 -21.00 -4.49 -32.04
CA GLU A 233 -22.38 -4.97 -32.14
C GLU A 233 -22.75 -5.89 -30.96
N ALA A 234 -21.84 -6.74 -30.49
CA ALA A 234 -22.06 -7.55 -29.30
C ALA A 234 -22.28 -6.68 -28.04
N ALA A 235 -21.51 -5.60 -27.89
CA ALA A 235 -21.69 -4.64 -26.80
C ALA A 235 -23.02 -3.90 -26.91
N ALA A 236 -23.41 -3.46 -28.11
CA ALA A 236 -24.69 -2.80 -28.35
C ALA A 236 -25.89 -3.73 -28.08
N LEU A 237 -25.78 -5.00 -28.46
CA LEU A 237 -26.78 -6.02 -28.16
C LEU A 237 -26.88 -6.31 -26.66
N THR A 238 -25.74 -6.33 -25.95
CA THR A 238 -25.74 -6.51 -24.50
C THR A 238 -26.35 -5.31 -23.78
N TRP A 239 -26.04 -4.11 -24.24
CA TRP A 239 -26.58 -2.85 -23.74
C TRP A 239 -28.11 -2.76 -23.85
N SER A 240 -28.68 -3.28 -24.94
CA SER A 240 -30.11 -3.22 -25.23
C SER A 240 -30.93 -4.27 -24.47
N LYS A 241 -30.30 -5.27 -23.85
CA LYS A 241 -30.99 -6.25 -23.00
C LYS A 241 -31.66 -5.54 -21.83
N ASP A 242 -32.83 -6.04 -21.43
CA ASP A 242 -33.46 -5.61 -20.19
C ASP A 242 -32.52 -5.88 -19.00
N LEU A 243 -32.60 -5.03 -17.97
CA LEU A 243 -32.16 -5.44 -16.64
C LEU A 243 -32.96 -6.72 -16.36
N ASN A 244 -32.33 -7.89 -16.52
CA ASN A 244 -32.97 -9.16 -16.21
C ASN A 244 -33.62 -8.99 -14.83
N ALA A 245 -34.81 -9.55 -14.65
CA ALA A 245 -35.42 -9.73 -13.34
C ALA A 245 -34.57 -10.72 -12.52
N CYS A 246 -33.30 -10.39 -12.28
CA CYS A 246 -32.54 -10.95 -11.19
C CYS A 246 -33.30 -10.58 -9.92
N SER A 247 -33.43 -11.57 -9.05
CA SER A 247 -33.98 -11.40 -7.72
C SER A 247 -33.37 -10.15 -7.09
N HIS A 248 -34.21 -9.39 -6.39
CA HIS A 248 -33.76 -8.32 -5.50
C HIS A 248 -32.53 -8.80 -4.72
N PRO A 249 -31.51 -7.96 -4.50
CA PRO A 249 -30.36 -8.35 -3.68
C PRO A 249 -30.90 -8.96 -2.38
N ALA A 250 -30.67 -10.26 -2.21
CA ALA A 250 -31.10 -10.95 -1.02
C ALA A 250 -30.37 -10.27 0.14
N GLU A 251 -31.12 -9.73 1.10
CA GLU A 251 -30.51 -9.22 2.32
C GLU A 251 -29.66 -10.33 2.93
N LYS A 252 -28.43 -9.98 3.31
CA LYS A 252 -27.49 -10.92 3.90
C LYS A 252 -28.07 -11.40 5.24
N GLN A 253 -28.53 -12.65 5.28
CA GLN A 253 -29.07 -13.25 6.50
C GLN A 253 -27.93 -13.76 7.36
N HIS A 254 -27.96 -13.41 8.64
CA HIS A 254 -27.02 -13.88 9.64
C HIS A 254 -27.67 -14.96 10.52
N PRO A 255 -26.97 -16.06 10.86
CA PRO A 255 -25.61 -16.37 10.43
C PRO A 255 -25.55 -16.82 8.97
N VAL A 256 -24.49 -16.39 8.28
CA VAL A 256 -24.17 -16.80 6.91
C VAL A 256 -23.61 -18.22 6.95
N MET A 257 -24.28 -19.16 6.28
CA MET A 257 -23.93 -20.59 6.29
C MET A 257 -23.59 -21.08 4.88
N PRO A 258 -22.67 -22.07 4.71
CA PRO A 258 -22.34 -22.64 3.40
C PRO A 258 -23.58 -23.23 2.74
N GLN A 259 -23.69 -23.04 1.42
CA GLN A 259 -24.79 -23.51 0.59
C GLN A 259 -24.24 -24.48 -0.45
N GLU A 260 -24.81 -25.67 -0.51
CA GLU A 260 -24.40 -26.70 -1.46
C GLU A 260 -24.70 -26.25 -2.91
N GLY A 261 -23.77 -26.54 -3.83
CA GLY A 261 -23.86 -26.10 -5.22
C GLY A 261 -23.46 -24.65 -5.48
N ASN A 262 -23.32 -23.83 -4.43
CA ASN A 262 -22.84 -22.45 -4.52
C ASN A 262 -21.35 -22.36 -4.14
N ARG A 263 -20.67 -21.32 -4.63
CA ARG A 263 -19.30 -21.00 -4.21
C ARG A 263 -19.33 -20.37 -2.80
N ASN A 264 -18.77 -21.06 -1.82
CA ASN A 264 -18.69 -20.60 -0.44
C ASN A 264 -17.28 -20.11 -0.13
N VAL A 265 -17.15 -18.81 0.18
CA VAL A 265 -15.86 -18.15 0.39
C VAL A 265 -15.76 -17.70 1.84
N LEU A 266 -14.82 -18.27 2.56
CA LEU A 266 -14.46 -17.87 3.91
C LEU A 266 -13.26 -16.94 3.84
N ILE A 267 -13.41 -15.73 4.37
CA ILE A 267 -12.37 -14.71 4.37
C ILE A 267 -11.98 -14.44 5.81
N THR A 268 -10.67 -14.44 6.07
CA THR A 268 -10.12 -13.92 7.32
C THR A 268 -9.10 -12.83 7.05
N SER A 269 -9.06 -11.86 7.95
CA SER A 269 -7.93 -10.93 8.08
C SER A 269 -7.12 -11.35 9.30
N ALA A 270 -5.80 -11.23 9.21
CA ALA A 270 -4.91 -11.42 10.36
C ALA A 270 -5.43 -10.67 11.59
N LEU A 271 -5.46 -11.37 12.73
CA LEU A 271 -5.96 -10.82 13.98
C LEU A 271 -4.97 -9.74 14.48
N PRO A 272 -5.37 -8.46 14.54
CA PRO A 272 -4.53 -7.43 15.14
C PRO A 272 -4.27 -7.70 16.62
N TYR A 273 -3.02 -7.53 17.05
CA TYR A 273 -2.66 -7.49 18.47
C TYR A 273 -3.38 -6.35 19.18
N VAL A 274 -4.16 -6.69 20.21
CA VAL A 274 -5.05 -5.75 20.91
C VAL A 274 -4.29 -4.63 21.63
N ASN A 275 -3.05 -4.88 22.06
CA ASN A 275 -2.30 -3.97 22.91
C ASN A 275 -1.71 -2.75 22.16
N ASN A 276 -1.96 -2.63 20.85
CA ASN A 276 -1.47 -1.53 20.01
C ASN A 276 -2.58 -0.96 19.12
N VAL A 277 -2.68 0.37 19.08
CA VAL A 277 -3.54 1.05 18.09
C VAL A 277 -3.01 0.77 16.69
N PRO A 278 -3.84 0.30 15.74
CA PRO A 278 -3.39 -0.02 14.40
C PRO A 278 -3.07 1.26 13.61
N HIS A 279 -1.96 1.26 12.89
CA HIS A 279 -1.62 2.31 11.93
C HIS A 279 -2.09 1.97 10.51
N LEU A 280 -2.00 2.92 9.58
CA LEU A 280 -2.47 2.72 8.20
C LEU A 280 -1.85 1.50 7.52
N GLY A 281 -0.58 1.20 7.81
CA GLY A 281 0.10 -0.01 7.35
C GLY A 281 -0.54 -1.32 7.82
N ASN A 282 -1.01 -1.41 9.07
CA ASN A 282 -1.75 -2.59 9.52
C ASN A 282 -3.10 -2.69 8.82
N ILE A 283 -3.76 -1.53 8.62
CA ILE A 283 -5.09 -1.45 7.99
C ILE A 283 -5.02 -1.93 6.54
N ILE A 284 -4.12 -1.38 5.72
CA ILE A 284 -4.00 -1.76 4.31
C ILE A 284 -3.51 -3.20 4.13
N GLY A 285 -2.60 -3.67 4.98
CA GLY A 285 -2.00 -4.99 4.84
C GLY A 285 -2.94 -6.13 5.20
N CYS A 286 -3.98 -5.87 6.00
CA CYS A 286 -4.90 -6.91 6.46
C CYS A 286 -6.36 -6.53 6.18
N VAL A 287 -7.00 -5.79 7.11
CA VAL A 287 -8.46 -5.63 7.15
C VAL A 287 -9.04 -4.92 5.93
N LEU A 288 -8.38 -3.88 5.40
CA LEU A 288 -8.89 -3.13 4.25
C LEU A 288 -8.76 -3.92 2.94
N SER A 289 -7.67 -4.68 2.78
CA SER A 289 -7.52 -5.58 1.62
C SER A 289 -8.58 -6.69 1.63
N ALA A 290 -8.84 -7.29 2.80
CA ALA A 290 -9.86 -8.32 2.96
C ALA A 290 -11.28 -7.79 2.73
N ASP A 291 -11.59 -6.59 3.22
CA ASP A 291 -12.88 -5.92 3.03
C ASP A 291 -13.21 -5.70 1.55
N VAL A 292 -12.24 -5.21 0.78
CA VAL A 292 -12.40 -5.01 -0.67
C VAL A 292 -12.75 -6.33 -1.36
N PHE A 293 -12.06 -7.42 -1.02
CA PHE A 293 -12.36 -8.72 -1.62
C PHE A 293 -13.69 -9.30 -1.14
N SER A 294 -14.05 -9.11 0.14
CA SER A 294 -15.36 -9.51 0.69
C SER A 294 -16.51 -8.84 -0.06
N ARG A 295 -16.46 -7.51 -0.19
CA ARG A 295 -17.47 -6.72 -0.92
C ARG A 295 -17.54 -7.14 -2.39
N TYR A 296 -16.40 -7.38 -3.02
CA TYR A 296 -16.36 -7.90 -4.38
C TYR A 296 -17.03 -9.27 -4.50
N GLY A 297 -16.74 -10.21 -3.59
CA GLY A 297 -17.37 -11.53 -3.59
C GLY A 297 -18.89 -11.46 -3.43
N GLN A 298 -19.39 -10.56 -2.57
CA GLN A 298 -20.82 -10.27 -2.44
C GLN A 298 -21.42 -9.74 -3.76
N LEU A 299 -20.72 -8.83 -4.45
CA LEU A 299 -21.13 -8.33 -5.77
C LEU A 299 -21.16 -9.41 -6.85
N ARG A 300 -20.30 -10.42 -6.74
CA ARG A 300 -20.29 -11.60 -7.63
C ARG A 300 -21.38 -12.61 -7.28
N GLY A 301 -22.13 -12.41 -6.19
CA GLY A 301 -23.16 -13.33 -5.71
C GLY A 301 -22.60 -14.56 -5.01
N TRP A 302 -21.36 -14.52 -4.53
CA TRP A 302 -20.78 -15.62 -3.75
C TRP A 302 -21.34 -15.62 -2.32
N ASN A 303 -21.37 -16.80 -1.71
CA ASN A 303 -21.71 -16.91 -0.30
C ASN A 303 -20.47 -16.61 0.54
N VAL A 304 -20.36 -15.37 1.02
CA VAL A 304 -19.15 -14.85 1.68
C VAL A 304 -19.36 -14.70 3.18
N LEU A 305 -18.49 -15.35 3.97
CA LEU A 305 -18.32 -15.08 5.40
C LEU A 305 -16.96 -14.41 5.64
N PHE A 306 -16.95 -13.17 6.13
CA PHE A 306 -15.77 -12.40 6.47
C PHE A 306 -15.65 -12.18 7.98
N VAL A 307 -14.68 -12.83 8.61
CA VAL A 307 -14.45 -12.76 10.06
C VAL A 307 -13.06 -12.24 10.40
N CYS A 308 -12.97 -11.52 11.52
CA CYS A 308 -11.71 -11.09 12.13
C CYS A 308 -11.95 -10.89 13.63
N GLY A 309 -10.94 -10.43 14.35
CA GLY A 309 -11.03 -10.15 15.78
C GLY A 309 -9.70 -9.70 16.34
N THR A 310 -9.64 -9.43 17.63
CA THR A 310 -8.40 -9.06 18.31
C THR A 310 -7.66 -10.28 18.85
N ASP A 311 -6.34 -10.31 18.66
CA ASP A 311 -5.43 -11.22 19.35
C ASP A 311 -5.01 -10.61 20.68
N GLU A 312 -5.37 -11.28 21.78
CA GLU A 312 -5.42 -10.70 23.11
C GLU A 312 -4.45 -11.34 24.11
N TYR A 313 -3.91 -12.51 23.80
CA TYR A 313 -3.03 -13.25 24.72
C TYR A 313 -1.55 -12.89 24.59
N GLY A 314 -0.76 -13.33 25.57
CA GLY A 314 0.69 -13.25 25.54
C GLY A 314 1.29 -12.13 26.38
N THR A 315 2.62 -12.17 26.49
CA THR A 315 3.41 -11.33 27.41
C THR A 315 3.27 -9.84 27.13
N ALA A 316 3.04 -9.46 25.86
CA ALA A 316 2.93 -8.05 25.47
C ALA A 316 1.67 -7.41 26.08
N THR A 317 0.58 -8.16 26.19
CA THR A 317 -0.65 -7.71 26.87
C THR A 317 -0.42 -7.57 28.37
N GLU A 318 0.20 -8.54 29.05
CA GLU A 318 0.50 -8.44 30.49
C GLU A 318 1.38 -7.23 30.82
N ASN A 319 2.38 -6.95 29.98
CA ASN A 319 3.26 -5.79 30.17
C ASN A 319 2.50 -4.48 29.99
N LYS A 320 1.70 -4.38 28.92
CA LYS A 320 0.91 -3.17 28.64
C LYS A 320 -0.14 -2.93 29.73
N ALA A 321 -0.79 -3.99 30.21
CA ALA A 321 -1.71 -3.95 31.34
C ALA A 321 -1.03 -3.36 32.58
N ARG A 322 0.17 -3.84 32.91
CA ARG A 322 0.97 -3.32 34.02
C ARG A 322 1.38 -1.85 33.84
N GLU A 323 1.82 -1.47 32.65
CA GLU A 323 2.18 -0.07 32.33
C GLU A 323 1.00 0.88 32.51
N GLU A 324 -0.22 0.45 32.18
CA GLU A 324 -1.44 1.25 32.31
C GLU A 324 -2.15 1.07 33.67
N GLY A 325 -1.63 0.23 34.57
CA GLY A 325 -2.25 -0.04 35.88
C GLY A 325 -3.58 -0.81 35.79
N LEU A 326 -3.75 -1.65 34.77
CA LEU A 326 -4.96 -2.43 34.48
C LEU A 326 -4.69 -3.94 34.57
N THR A 327 -5.76 -4.75 34.66
CA THR A 327 -5.66 -6.20 34.42
C THR A 327 -5.55 -6.50 32.91
N PRO A 328 -5.01 -7.66 32.52
CA PRO A 328 -4.99 -8.09 31.12
C PRO A 328 -6.37 -8.04 30.44
N GLN A 329 -7.42 -8.53 31.10
CA GLN A 329 -8.79 -8.45 30.56
C GLN A 329 -9.24 -7.00 30.33
N GLN A 330 -9.03 -6.12 31.31
CA GLN A 330 -9.44 -4.71 31.20
C GLN A 330 -8.74 -3.98 30.05
N ILE A 331 -7.44 -4.24 29.83
CA ILE A 331 -6.74 -3.61 28.71
C ILE A 331 -7.22 -4.17 27.37
N CYS A 332 -7.47 -5.48 27.29
CA CYS A 332 -8.04 -6.09 26.10
C CYS A 332 -9.42 -5.50 25.78
N ASP A 333 -10.31 -5.37 26.77
CA ASP A 333 -11.65 -4.80 26.58
C ASP A 333 -11.58 -3.36 26.06
N LYS A 334 -10.70 -2.56 26.66
CA LYS A 334 -10.45 -1.17 26.25
C LYS A 334 -10.03 -1.10 24.79
N TYR A 335 -9.00 -1.84 24.40
CA TYR A 335 -8.44 -1.71 23.07
C TYR A 335 -9.24 -2.48 22.00
N HIS A 336 -9.95 -3.56 22.34
CA HIS A 336 -10.91 -4.20 21.43
C HIS A 336 -11.96 -3.19 20.94
N ALA A 337 -12.50 -2.37 21.87
CA ALA A 337 -13.40 -1.28 21.53
C ALA A 337 -12.73 -0.22 20.63
N VAL A 338 -11.47 0.11 20.87
CA VAL A 338 -10.69 1.02 20.01
C VAL A 338 -10.56 0.46 18.59
N HIS A 339 -10.12 -0.79 18.43
CA HIS A 339 -10.02 -1.46 17.14
C HIS A 339 -11.37 -1.49 16.40
N SER A 340 -12.44 -1.92 17.07
CA SER A 340 -13.78 -1.94 16.52
C SER A 340 -14.23 -0.56 16.02
N SER A 341 -13.99 0.49 16.80
CA SER A 341 -14.33 1.87 16.41
C SER A 341 -13.56 2.36 15.19
N ILE A 342 -12.28 2.02 15.08
CA ILE A 342 -11.43 2.38 13.94
C ILE A 342 -11.92 1.68 12.68
N TYR A 343 -12.12 0.36 12.75
CA TYR A 343 -12.54 -0.43 11.59
C TYR A 343 -13.94 -0.04 11.12
N LYS A 344 -14.85 0.29 12.04
CA LYS A 344 -16.16 0.85 11.70
C LYS A 344 -16.04 2.19 10.96
N TRP A 345 -15.15 3.09 11.39
CA TRP A 345 -14.94 4.38 10.72
C TRP A 345 -14.32 4.21 9.32
N PHE A 346 -13.39 3.25 9.16
CA PHE A 346 -12.86 2.84 7.86
C PHE A 346 -13.86 2.02 7.01
N GLN A 347 -15.08 1.81 7.50
CA GLN A 347 -16.14 1.08 6.81
C GLN A 347 -15.73 -0.36 6.44
N ILE A 348 -15.02 -1.03 7.35
CA ILE A 348 -14.73 -2.47 7.22
C ILE A 348 -15.99 -3.26 7.62
N ASP A 349 -16.47 -4.08 6.70
CA ASP A 349 -17.75 -4.79 6.80
C ASP A 349 -17.54 -6.25 7.17
N PHE A 350 -17.10 -6.47 8.42
CA PHE A 350 -17.02 -7.81 8.99
C PHE A 350 -18.43 -8.36 9.22
N ASP A 351 -18.65 -9.62 8.87
CA ASP A 351 -19.83 -10.36 9.32
C ASP A 351 -19.80 -10.56 10.84
N PHE A 352 -18.60 -10.76 11.39
CA PHE A 352 -18.37 -10.84 12.81
C PHE A 352 -16.93 -10.42 13.17
N PHE A 353 -16.81 -9.51 14.13
CA PHE A 353 -15.53 -9.07 14.70
C PHE A 353 -15.41 -9.55 16.16
N GLY A 354 -14.71 -10.67 16.36
CA GLY A 354 -14.63 -11.36 17.66
C GLY A 354 -13.33 -11.11 18.44
N ARG A 355 -13.01 -12.04 19.34
CA ARG A 355 -11.93 -11.96 20.32
C ARG A 355 -11.33 -13.35 20.58
N THR A 356 -10.03 -13.44 20.89
CA THR A 356 -9.42 -14.73 21.27
C THR A 356 -9.61 -15.10 22.74
N THR A 357 -9.97 -14.18 23.63
CA THR A 357 -10.21 -14.49 25.05
C THR A 357 -11.65 -14.97 25.31
N THR A 358 -12.01 -16.14 24.78
CA THR A 358 -13.36 -16.72 24.94
C THR A 358 -13.31 -18.18 25.39
N GLU A 359 -14.43 -18.68 25.92
CA GLU A 359 -14.57 -20.11 26.26
C GLU A 359 -14.39 -21.00 25.02
N LYS A 360 -14.95 -20.59 23.88
CA LYS A 360 -14.78 -21.31 22.60
C LYS A 360 -13.33 -21.38 22.11
N GLN A 361 -12.52 -20.36 22.38
CA GLN A 361 -11.08 -20.45 22.12
C GLN A 361 -10.45 -21.58 22.93
N THR A 362 -10.76 -21.62 24.23
CA THR A 362 -10.20 -22.62 25.14
C THR A 362 -10.62 -24.02 24.72
N GLU A 363 -11.92 -24.23 24.47
CA GLU A 363 -12.49 -25.51 24.03
C GLU A 363 -11.81 -26.02 22.75
N ILE A 364 -11.75 -25.20 21.70
CA ILE A 364 -11.25 -25.62 20.38
C ILE A 364 -9.73 -25.81 20.39
N ALA A 365 -8.98 -24.91 21.06
CA ALA A 365 -7.53 -25.05 21.16
C ALA A 365 -7.13 -26.31 21.95
N GLN A 366 -7.87 -26.65 23.01
CA GLN A 366 -7.66 -27.86 23.78
C GLN A 366 -8.05 -29.13 23.01
N ASP A 367 -9.12 -29.10 22.19
CA ASP A 367 -9.47 -30.22 21.30
C ASP A 367 -8.37 -30.50 20.26
N ILE A 368 -7.89 -29.46 19.56
CA ILE A 368 -6.79 -29.58 18.59
C ILE A 368 -5.53 -30.12 19.27
N PHE A 369 -5.19 -29.60 20.46
CA PHE A 369 -4.08 -30.09 21.26
C PHE A 369 -4.20 -31.58 21.56
N TRP A 370 -5.36 -32.05 22.06
CA TRP A 370 -5.55 -33.45 22.42
C TRP A 370 -5.50 -34.39 21.23
N ARG A 371 -5.97 -33.95 20.06
CA ARG A 371 -5.83 -34.71 18.80
C ARG A 371 -4.38 -34.83 18.37
N LEU A 372 -3.62 -33.73 18.41
CA LEU A 372 -2.19 -33.75 18.12
C LEU A 372 -1.42 -34.65 19.10
N HIS A 373 -1.76 -34.59 20.39
CA HIS A 373 -1.20 -35.45 21.42
C HIS A 373 -1.49 -36.94 21.14
N LYS A 374 -2.75 -37.29 20.91
CA LYS A 374 -3.20 -38.66 20.60
C LYS A 374 -2.51 -39.22 19.36
N ASN A 375 -2.25 -38.37 18.37
CA ASN A 375 -1.63 -38.76 17.10
C ASN A 375 -0.08 -38.73 17.15
N GLY A 376 0.55 -38.46 18.30
CA GLY A 376 1.99 -38.54 18.48
C GLY A 376 2.80 -37.40 17.85
N PHE A 377 2.16 -36.24 17.64
CA PHE A 377 2.78 -35.03 17.07
C PHE A 377 3.26 -34.02 18.11
N LEU A 378 3.18 -34.36 19.40
CA LEU A 378 3.71 -33.54 20.48
C LEU A 378 4.89 -34.24 21.14
N VAL A 379 5.93 -33.48 21.45
CA VAL A 379 7.10 -33.95 22.20
C VAL A 379 7.33 -33.05 23.41
N GLU A 380 7.79 -33.65 24.51
CA GLU A 380 8.19 -32.93 25.71
C GLU A 380 9.70 -32.70 25.69
N ASP A 381 10.13 -31.50 26.05
CA ASP A 381 11.53 -31.19 26.30
C ASP A 381 11.64 -30.20 27.48
N THR A 382 12.81 -30.13 28.09
CA THR A 382 13.08 -29.26 29.23
C THR A 382 13.96 -28.10 28.80
N VAL A 383 13.51 -26.88 29.07
CA VAL A 383 14.27 -25.65 28.76
C VAL A 383 14.79 -25.05 30.06
N GLU A 384 16.09 -24.76 30.10
CA GLU A 384 16.67 -23.99 31.19
C GLU A 384 16.34 -22.51 31.02
N GLN A 385 15.74 -21.91 32.04
CA GLN A 385 15.32 -20.51 32.02
C GLN A 385 15.64 -19.85 33.35
N LEU A 386 15.88 -18.54 33.31
CA LEU A 386 16.05 -17.74 34.52
C LEU A 386 14.70 -17.46 35.16
N ARG A 387 14.52 -17.88 36.42
CA ARG A 387 13.34 -17.58 37.26
C ARG A 387 13.70 -16.56 38.32
N CYS A 388 12.90 -15.51 38.42
CA CYS A 388 13.01 -14.56 39.52
C CYS A 388 12.09 -15.00 40.66
N GLU A 389 12.66 -15.47 41.76
CA GLU A 389 11.90 -15.90 42.94
C GLU A 389 11.11 -14.75 43.60
N ASN A 390 11.57 -13.50 43.49
CA ASN A 390 10.82 -12.37 44.03
C ASN A 390 9.64 -11.95 43.15
N CYS A 391 9.78 -12.06 41.83
CA CYS A 391 8.68 -11.79 40.90
C CYS A 391 7.82 -13.03 40.64
N GLN A 392 8.17 -14.19 41.23
CA GLN A 392 7.53 -15.49 41.05
C GLN A 392 7.23 -15.83 39.59
N ARG A 393 8.20 -15.59 38.70
CA ARG A 393 8.04 -15.82 37.25
C ARG A 393 9.36 -16.12 36.56
N PHE A 394 9.27 -16.82 35.43
CA PHE A 394 10.36 -16.92 34.47
C PHE A 394 10.57 -15.58 33.75
N LEU A 395 11.82 -15.27 33.44
CA LEU A 395 12.23 -14.01 32.82
C LEU A 395 12.49 -14.25 31.34
N ALA A 396 11.77 -13.52 30.49
CA ALA A 396 12.15 -13.36 29.10
C ALA A 396 13.46 -12.55 29.00
N ASP A 397 14.25 -12.78 27.94
CA ASP A 397 15.57 -12.15 27.72
C ASP A 397 15.59 -10.63 27.92
N ARG A 398 14.53 -9.94 27.51
CA ARG A 398 14.37 -8.48 27.67
C ARG A 398 14.29 -8.01 29.12
N PHE A 399 13.91 -8.90 30.04
CA PHE A 399 13.83 -8.66 31.49
C PHE A 399 15.06 -9.14 32.24
N VAL A 400 16.06 -9.65 31.52
CA VAL A 400 17.34 -10.06 32.07
C VAL A 400 18.41 -9.09 31.59
N GLU A 401 19.21 -8.61 32.53
CA GLU A 401 20.49 -7.94 32.25
C GLU A 401 21.60 -8.65 33.01
N GLY A 402 22.84 -8.51 32.59
CA GLY A 402 23.98 -9.07 33.32
C GLY A 402 25.29 -8.85 32.60
N THR A 403 26.36 -9.42 33.16
CA THR A 403 27.69 -9.30 32.59
C THR A 403 27.88 -10.27 31.41
N CYS A 404 28.25 -9.74 30.24
CA CYS A 404 28.52 -10.52 29.03
C CYS A 404 29.64 -11.55 29.28
N PRO A 405 29.43 -12.85 28.99
CA PRO A 405 30.44 -13.88 29.22
C PRO A 405 31.66 -13.77 28.29
N HIS A 406 31.56 -12.99 27.21
CA HIS A 406 32.60 -12.89 26.19
C HIS A 406 33.44 -11.61 26.26
N CYS A 407 32.85 -10.46 26.56
CA CYS A 407 33.56 -9.17 26.58
C CYS A 407 33.49 -8.43 27.93
N SER A 408 32.89 -9.08 28.95
CA SER A 408 32.71 -8.54 30.30
C SER A 408 31.97 -7.20 30.36
N TYR A 409 31.11 -6.92 29.38
CA TYR A 409 30.21 -5.77 29.41
C TYR A 409 29.13 -5.98 30.49
N PRO A 410 29.00 -5.12 31.51
CA PRO A 410 28.17 -5.37 32.70
C PRO A 410 26.66 -5.30 32.46
N GLU A 411 26.23 -4.68 31.35
CA GLU A 411 24.82 -4.40 31.06
C GLU A 411 24.33 -5.13 29.78
N ALA A 412 24.84 -6.33 29.52
CA ALA A 412 24.38 -7.14 28.40
C ALA A 412 22.94 -7.61 28.62
N ARG A 413 22.15 -7.67 27.54
CA ARG A 413 20.78 -8.18 27.58
C ARG A 413 20.77 -9.70 27.45
N GLY A 414 19.68 -10.35 27.86
CA GLY A 414 19.54 -11.81 27.79
C GLY A 414 19.62 -12.42 26.39
N ASP A 415 19.43 -11.62 25.34
CA ASP A 415 19.41 -12.03 23.94
C ASP A 415 20.67 -11.59 23.17
N GLN A 416 21.27 -10.48 23.57
CA GLN A 416 22.37 -9.85 22.85
C GLN A 416 23.20 -8.93 23.75
N CYS A 417 24.53 -8.95 23.57
CA CYS A 417 25.41 -7.95 24.12
C CYS A 417 25.54 -6.74 23.18
N ASP A 418 25.09 -5.56 23.61
CA ASP A 418 25.14 -4.35 22.78
C ASP A 418 26.57 -3.82 22.55
N LYS A 419 27.55 -4.22 23.37
CA LYS A 419 28.96 -3.81 23.21
C LYS A 419 29.71 -4.62 22.16
N CYS A 420 29.58 -5.95 22.16
CA CYS A 420 30.31 -6.82 21.23
C CYS A 420 29.42 -7.41 20.12
N GLY A 421 28.12 -7.13 20.14
CA GLY A 421 27.15 -7.55 19.12
C GLY A 421 26.74 -9.03 19.16
N ARG A 422 27.38 -9.87 19.98
CA ARG A 422 27.10 -11.30 20.05
C ARG A 422 25.70 -11.58 20.60
N LEU A 423 25.01 -12.51 19.95
CA LEU A 423 23.82 -13.15 20.46
C LEU A 423 24.24 -14.16 21.53
N ILE A 424 23.53 -14.17 22.65
CA ILE A 424 23.78 -15.02 23.82
C ILE A 424 22.45 -15.53 24.34
N ASN A 425 22.45 -16.64 25.06
CA ASN A 425 21.27 -17.06 25.81
C ASN A 425 21.29 -16.43 27.20
N ALA A 426 20.13 -16.09 27.76
CA ALA A 426 20.07 -15.39 29.05
C ALA A 426 20.73 -16.17 30.20
N VAL A 427 20.69 -17.50 30.16
CA VAL A 427 21.34 -18.40 31.12
C VAL A 427 22.87 -18.33 31.08
N GLU A 428 23.47 -17.82 29.99
CA GLU A 428 24.92 -17.67 29.83
C GLU A 428 25.46 -16.36 30.45
N LEU A 429 24.57 -15.44 30.83
CA LEU A 429 24.97 -14.19 31.48
C LEU A 429 25.61 -14.46 32.84
N ARG A 430 26.72 -13.77 33.12
CA ARG A 430 27.33 -13.75 34.46
C ARG A 430 26.59 -12.73 35.30
N GLU A 431 26.33 -13.06 36.56
CA GLU A 431 25.60 -12.18 37.49
C GLU A 431 24.28 -11.63 36.89
N PRO A 432 23.38 -12.52 36.41
CA PRO A 432 22.14 -12.06 35.83
C PRO A 432 21.32 -11.30 36.88
N GLN A 433 20.58 -10.28 36.44
CA GLN A 433 19.69 -9.48 37.24
C GLN A 433 18.34 -9.34 36.55
N CYS A 434 17.27 -9.40 37.35
CA CYS A 434 15.93 -9.12 36.90
C CYS A 434 15.74 -7.60 36.75
N LYS A 435 15.46 -7.11 35.54
CA LYS A 435 15.21 -5.67 35.30
C LYS A 435 14.05 -5.08 36.10
N VAL A 436 13.14 -5.94 36.59
CA VAL A 436 11.95 -5.50 37.34
C VAL A 436 12.24 -5.25 38.81
N CYS A 437 12.92 -6.17 39.50
CA CYS A 437 13.16 -6.07 40.94
C CYS A 437 14.64 -5.98 41.33
N ARG A 438 15.54 -5.98 40.35
CA ARG A 438 17.01 -5.94 40.48
C ARG A 438 17.63 -7.09 41.30
N ARG A 439 16.86 -8.14 41.60
CA ARG A 439 17.39 -9.36 42.24
C ARG A 439 17.98 -10.32 41.22
N THR A 440 18.93 -11.14 41.66
CA THR A 440 19.53 -12.22 40.88
C THR A 440 18.49 -13.34 40.66
N PRO A 441 18.17 -13.70 39.41
CA PRO A 441 17.35 -14.84 39.10
C PRO A 441 18.16 -16.14 39.16
N GLU A 442 17.46 -17.26 39.41
CA GLU A 442 18.05 -18.60 39.44
C GLU A 442 17.73 -19.37 38.17
N ILE A 443 18.67 -20.20 37.69
CA ILE A 443 18.40 -21.11 36.58
C ILE A 443 17.47 -22.22 37.09
N ARG A 444 16.34 -22.39 36.41
CA ARG A 444 15.36 -23.46 36.68
C ARG A 444 15.05 -24.16 35.37
N SER A 445 15.02 -25.48 35.44
CA SER A 445 14.57 -26.34 34.35
C SER A 445 13.03 -26.31 34.29
N SER A 446 12.48 -25.96 33.14
CA SER A 446 11.04 -25.81 32.90
C SER A 446 10.62 -26.78 31.80
N LYS A 447 9.69 -27.69 32.09
CA LYS A 447 9.15 -28.60 31.06
C LYS A 447 8.28 -27.83 30.06
N HIS A 448 8.40 -28.17 28.78
CA HIS A 448 7.65 -27.56 27.68
C HIS A 448 7.19 -28.61 26.67
N LEU A 449 6.01 -28.35 26.09
CA LEU A 449 5.50 -29.11 24.94
C LEU A 449 5.90 -28.43 23.64
N PHE A 450 6.24 -29.25 22.65
CA PHE A 450 6.62 -28.83 21.31
C PHE A 450 5.76 -29.56 20.28
N LEU A 451 5.31 -28.81 19.27
CA LEU A 451 4.72 -29.38 18.06
C LEU A 451 5.86 -29.92 17.18
N ASP A 452 5.82 -31.22 16.91
CA ASP A 452 6.80 -31.95 16.11
C ASP A 452 6.54 -31.73 14.61
N LEU A 453 6.84 -30.51 14.15
CA LEU A 453 6.73 -30.13 12.74
C LEU A 453 7.48 -31.07 11.77
N PRO A 454 8.68 -31.60 12.08
CA PRO A 454 9.36 -32.57 11.22
C PRO A 454 8.48 -33.77 10.82
N LYS A 455 7.71 -34.33 11.76
CA LYS A 455 6.81 -35.46 11.46
C LYS A 455 5.64 -35.11 10.54
N LEU A 456 5.29 -33.83 10.46
CA LEU A 456 4.17 -33.32 9.67
C LEU A 456 4.63 -32.74 8.32
N GLU A 457 5.93 -32.62 8.10
CA GLU A 457 6.52 -31.95 6.93
C GLU A 457 6.04 -32.55 5.61
N THR A 458 6.07 -33.88 5.46
CA THR A 458 5.61 -34.55 4.23
C THR A 458 4.12 -34.33 3.95
N GLN A 459 3.26 -34.33 5.00
CA GLN A 459 1.83 -34.06 4.83
C GLN A 459 1.59 -32.60 4.42
N LEU A 460 2.36 -31.68 5.00
CA LEU A 460 2.32 -30.26 4.67
C LEU A 460 2.76 -30.02 3.21
N GLU A 461 3.86 -30.61 2.76
CA GLU A 461 4.35 -30.50 1.38
C GLU A 461 3.31 -30.97 0.37
N ASN A 462 2.70 -32.14 0.62
CA ASN A 462 1.64 -32.68 -0.23
C ASN A 462 0.40 -31.77 -0.31
N TRP A 463 0.08 -31.04 0.77
CA TRP A 463 -1.00 -30.05 0.75
C TRP A 463 -0.57 -28.76 0.02
N LEU A 464 0.65 -28.26 0.29
CA LEU A 464 1.19 -27.05 -0.33
C LEU A 464 1.33 -27.19 -1.84
N GLU A 465 1.74 -28.34 -2.35
CA GLU A 465 1.83 -28.58 -3.80
C GLU A 465 0.46 -28.43 -4.48
N ARG A 466 -0.60 -28.94 -3.85
CA ARG A 466 -1.99 -28.80 -4.33
C ARG A 466 -2.52 -27.38 -4.18
N SER A 467 -2.34 -26.76 -3.01
CA SER A 467 -2.88 -25.42 -2.71
C SER A 467 -2.15 -24.32 -3.50
N THR A 468 -0.84 -24.41 -3.71
CA THR A 468 -0.08 -23.36 -4.40
C THR A 468 -0.09 -23.47 -5.93
N SER A 469 -0.44 -24.64 -6.49
CA SER A 469 -0.61 -24.84 -7.93
C SER A 469 -1.99 -24.41 -8.43
N SER A 470 -3.03 -24.62 -7.62
CA SER A 470 -4.41 -24.22 -7.93
C SER A 470 -4.80 -22.84 -7.37
N GLY A 471 -4.15 -22.39 -6.29
CA GLY A 471 -4.48 -21.16 -5.59
C GLY A 471 -3.66 -19.93 -5.98
N ASP A 472 -4.33 -18.77 -5.98
CA ASP A 472 -3.76 -17.43 -6.17
C ASP A 472 -2.95 -16.90 -4.95
N TRP A 473 -2.09 -17.74 -4.37
CA TRP A 473 -1.16 -17.28 -3.34
C TRP A 473 -0.21 -16.22 -3.90
N THR A 474 0.07 -15.19 -3.10
CA THR A 474 1.02 -14.14 -3.49
C THR A 474 2.45 -14.70 -3.60
N ALA A 475 3.24 -14.11 -4.49
CA ALA A 475 4.59 -14.61 -4.79
C ALA A 475 5.52 -14.61 -3.56
N ASN A 476 5.43 -13.56 -2.73
CA ASN A 476 6.17 -13.46 -1.47
C ASN A 476 5.76 -14.57 -0.48
N ALA A 477 4.47 -14.89 -0.35
CA ALA A 477 4.00 -15.96 0.51
C ALA A 477 4.53 -17.34 0.07
N LYS A 478 4.50 -17.62 -1.24
CA LYS A 478 5.09 -18.83 -1.83
C LYS A 478 6.60 -18.90 -1.53
N GLN A 479 7.32 -17.79 -1.70
CA GLN A 479 8.77 -17.75 -1.48
C GLN A 479 9.15 -17.95 -0.01
N ILE A 480 8.48 -17.27 0.92
CA ILE A 480 8.73 -17.40 2.36
C ILE A 480 8.47 -18.85 2.81
N THR A 481 7.35 -19.43 2.38
CA THR A 481 6.98 -20.81 2.73
C THR A 481 8.02 -21.82 2.21
N ARG A 482 8.45 -21.69 0.96
CA ARG A 482 9.50 -22.54 0.38
C ARG A 482 10.84 -22.41 1.11
N SER A 483 11.18 -21.21 1.56
CA SER A 483 12.41 -21.01 2.35
C SER A 483 12.36 -21.79 3.66
N TRP A 484 11.21 -21.76 4.36
CA TRP A 484 11.03 -22.50 5.61
C TRP A 484 11.14 -24.02 5.43
N LEU A 485 10.57 -24.56 4.35
CA LEU A 485 10.69 -25.99 4.03
C LEU A 485 12.12 -26.37 3.66
N ARG A 486 12.78 -25.59 2.81
CA ARG A 486 14.17 -25.86 2.39
C ARG A 486 15.13 -25.93 3.57
N ASP A 487 14.92 -25.09 4.59
CA ASP A 487 15.79 -25.03 5.77
C ASP A 487 15.50 -26.19 6.76
N GLY A 488 14.46 -27.00 6.52
CA GLY A 488 13.98 -28.10 7.35
C GLY A 488 13.14 -27.61 8.52
N LEU A 489 11.95 -28.19 8.72
CA LEU A 489 11.11 -27.82 9.85
C LEU A 489 11.72 -28.35 11.16
N LYS A 490 11.55 -27.58 12.24
CA LYS A 490 12.06 -27.93 13.57
C LYS A 490 10.90 -27.98 14.57
N PRO A 491 10.98 -28.79 15.64
CA PRO A 491 9.98 -28.75 16.69
C PRO A 491 9.82 -27.33 17.24
N ARG A 492 8.57 -26.89 17.43
CA ARG A 492 8.26 -25.54 17.92
C ARG A 492 7.57 -25.61 19.27
N CYS A 493 8.11 -24.89 20.25
CA CYS A 493 7.53 -24.84 21.60
C CYS A 493 6.15 -24.15 21.58
N ILE A 494 5.12 -24.88 21.99
CA ILE A 494 3.72 -24.43 22.01
C ILE A 494 3.22 -24.05 23.41
N THR A 495 4.09 -24.01 24.41
CA THR A 495 3.72 -23.66 25.80
C THR A 495 4.57 -22.50 26.34
N ARG A 496 4.01 -21.71 27.25
CA ARG A 496 4.71 -20.60 27.92
C ARG A 496 4.35 -20.54 29.39
N ASP A 497 5.32 -20.10 30.19
CA ASP A 497 5.16 -19.77 31.61
C ASP A 497 4.55 -18.37 31.76
N LEU A 498 3.29 -18.23 31.39
CA LEU A 498 2.50 -17.01 31.51
C LEU A 498 1.18 -17.32 32.21
N GLN A 499 0.56 -16.29 32.78
CA GLN A 499 -0.76 -16.41 33.39
C GLN A 499 -1.86 -16.03 32.38
N TRP A 500 -1.58 -15.10 31.47
CA TRP A 500 -2.53 -14.64 30.46
C TRP A 500 -2.39 -15.40 29.13
N GLY A 501 -3.17 -16.48 28.99
CA GLY A 501 -3.22 -17.33 27.80
C GLY A 501 -4.23 -18.46 27.95
N THR A 502 -4.46 -19.22 26.88
CA THR A 502 -5.28 -20.43 26.93
C THR A 502 -4.60 -21.50 27.80
N PRO A 503 -5.23 -22.05 28.85
CA PRO A 503 -4.60 -23.02 29.74
C PRO A 503 -4.32 -24.35 29.04
N VAL A 504 -3.17 -24.95 29.33
CA VAL A 504 -2.80 -26.27 28.80
C VAL A 504 -3.54 -27.36 29.59
N PRO A 505 -4.33 -28.25 28.96
CA PRO A 505 -5.18 -29.21 29.65
C PRO A 505 -4.40 -30.45 30.11
N HIS A 506 -3.16 -30.30 30.59
CA HIS A 506 -2.30 -31.42 30.99
C HIS A 506 -1.84 -31.26 32.46
N PRO A 507 -1.89 -32.31 33.31
CA PRO A 507 -1.55 -32.21 34.73
C PRO A 507 -0.16 -31.63 35.02
N ASP A 508 0.83 -31.94 34.19
CA ASP A 508 2.21 -31.45 34.32
C ASP A 508 2.39 -29.98 33.90
N PHE A 509 1.36 -29.36 33.31
CA PHE A 509 1.41 -28.01 32.73
C PHE A 509 0.35 -27.06 33.31
N LYS A 510 -0.17 -27.33 34.52
CA LYS A 510 -1.25 -26.54 35.16
C LYS A 510 -0.97 -25.05 35.30
N GLU A 511 0.29 -24.66 35.47
CA GLU A 511 0.71 -23.25 35.61
C GLU A 511 1.20 -22.65 34.28
N LYS A 512 0.90 -23.29 33.15
CA LYS A 512 1.33 -22.87 31.82
C LYS A 512 0.14 -22.67 30.90
N VAL A 513 0.36 -21.81 29.92
CA VAL A 513 -0.60 -21.52 28.86
C VAL A 513 -0.01 -21.91 27.51
N PHE A 514 -0.86 -22.07 26.51
CA PHE A 514 -0.41 -22.18 25.14
C PHE A 514 0.31 -20.91 24.70
N TYR A 515 1.33 -21.11 23.87
CA TYR A 515 2.02 -20.01 23.24
C TYR A 515 1.11 -19.37 22.19
N VAL A 516 0.98 -18.04 22.23
CA VAL A 516 0.08 -17.28 21.35
C VAL A 516 0.22 -17.61 19.87
N TRP A 517 1.43 -17.92 19.39
CA TRP A 517 1.63 -18.26 17.97
C TRP A 517 1.20 -19.70 17.58
N PHE A 518 0.82 -20.53 18.56
CA PHE A 518 0.13 -21.80 18.34
C PHE A 518 -1.38 -21.59 18.24
N ASP A 519 -1.99 -20.85 19.19
CA ASP A 519 -3.45 -20.76 19.30
C ASP A 519 -4.09 -19.48 18.73
N ALA A 520 -3.33 -18.43 18.40
CA ALA A 520 -3.88 -17.23 17.74
C ALA A 520 -4.54 -17.55 16.39
N PRO A 521 -3.98 -18.40 15.50
CA PRO A 521 -4.69 -18.83 14.29
C PRO A 521 -5.95 -19.68 14.58
N ILE A 522 -5.99 -20.40 15.71
CA ILE A 522 -7.21 -21.10 16.19
C ILE A 522 -8.31 -20.08 16.53
N GLY A 523 -7.92 -18.83 16.83
CA GLY A 523 -8.80 -17.68 16.95
C GLY A 523 -9.80 -17.53 15.80
N TYR A 524 -9.43 -17.85 14.56
CA TYR A 524 -10.40 -17.77 13.45
C TYR A 524 -11.57 -18.75 13.61
N LEU A 525 -11.29 -19.95 14.10
CA LEU A 525 -12.30 -20.99 14.35
C LEU A 525 -13.18 -20.57 15.53
N SER A 526 -12.58 -20.13 16.63
CA SER A 526 -13.32 -19.75 17.83
C SER A 526 -14.15 -18.48 17.64
N ILE A 527 -13.66 -17.51 16.87
CA ILE A 527 -14.44 -16.34 16.45
C ILE A 527 -15.66 -16.79 15.64
N THR A 528 -15.50 -17.73 14.71
CA THR A 528 -16.62 -18.27 13.93
C THR A 528 -17.58 -19.09 14.81
N ALA A 529 -17.07 -19.82 15.80
CA ALA A 529 -17.87 -20.58 16.76
C ALA A 529 -18.70 -19.67 17.69
N ASN A 530 -18.19 -18.48 18.02
CA ASN A 530 -18.94 -17.46 18.75
C ASN A 530 -19.98 -16.74 17.86
N TYR A 531 -19.81 -16.79 16.53
CA TYR A 531 -20.78 -16.27 15.56
C TYR A 531 -21.92 -17.26 15.27
N THR A 532 -21.62 -18.56 15.18
CA THR A 532 -22.61 -19.61 14.93
C THR A 532 -22.20 -20.94 15.56
N ASN A 533 -23.18 -21.67 16.10
CA ASN A 533 -22.97 -23.01 16.64
C ASN A 533 -22.58 -24.04 15.55
N GLU A 534 -22.88 -23.75 14.29
CA GLU A 534 -22.60 -24.63 13.14
C GLU A 534 -21.27 -24.27 12.43
N TRP A 535 -20.32 -23.65 13.14
CA TRP A 535 -19.04 -23.16 12.60
C TRP A 535 -18.20 -24.23 11.87
N GLU A 536 -18.37 -25.50 12.24
CA GLU A 536 -17.70 -26.64 11.60
C GLU A 536 -18.11 -26.78 10.12
N LYS A 537 -19.30 -26.31 9.72
CA LYS A 537 -19.68 -26.29 8.30
C LYS A 537 -18.77 -25.40 7.46
N TRP A 538 -18.15 -24.38 8.06
CA TRP A 538 -17.16 -23.53 7.43
C TRP A 538 -15.74 -24.09 7.56
N TRP A 539 -15.37 -24.52 8.77
CA TRP A 539 -13.99 -24.85 9.13
C TRP A 539 -13.62 -26.34 9.04
N LYS A 540 -14.58 -27.24 8.82
CA LYS A 540 -14.36 -28.69 8.65
C LYS A 540 -15.04 -29.22 7.36
N ASN A 541 -15.00 -28.41 6.31
CA ASN A 541 -15.68 -28.67 5.04
C ASN A 541 -14.83 -28.22 3.82
N PRO A 542 -13.62 -28.78 3.64
CA PRO A 542 -12.69 -28.36 2.60
C PRO A 542 -13.20 -28.60 1.17
N HIS A 543 -14.27 -29.37 0.99
CA HIS A 543 -14.85 -29.66 -0.33
C HIS A 543 -15.85 -28.61 -0.81
N GLN A 544 -16.44 -27.82 0.10
CA GLN A 544 -17.41 -26.78 -0.26
C GLN A 544 -16.91 -25.36 0.03
N VAL A 545 -15.83 -25.20 0.81
CA VAL A 545 -15.36 -23.91 1.29
C VAL A 545 -13.98 -23.59 0.75
N GLU A 546 -13.85 -22.41 0.14
CA GLU A 546 -12.58 -21.81 -0.23
C GLU A 546 -12.15 -20.79 0.84
N LEU A 547 -10.99 -21.00 1.45
CA LEU A 547 -10.46 -20.14 2.50
C LEU A 547 -9.44 -19.14 1.92
N TYR A 548 -9.71 -17.85 2.11
CA TYR A 548 -8.80 -16.74 1.82
C TYR A 548 -8.29 -16.13 3.13
N ASN A 549 -6.97 -16.04 3.31
CA ASN A 549 -6.38 -15.35 4.46
C ASN A 549 -5.58 -14.13 3.99
N PHE A 550 -5.92 -12.96 4.52
CA PHE A 550 -5.25 -11.69 4.24
C PHE A 550 -4.34 -11.29 5.40
N MET A 551 -3.07 -11.03 5.11
CA MET A 551 -2.08 -10.67 6.14
C MET A 551 -0.88 -9.91 5.59
N ALA A 552 -0.03 -9.39 6.47
CA ALA A 552 1.31 -8.96 6.12
C ALA A 552 2.29 -10.14 6.07
N LYS A 553 3.42 -9.97 5.36
CA LYS A 553 4.41 -11.03 5.08
C LYS A 553 5.02 -11.72 6.31
N ASP A 554 5.05 -11.07 7.46
CA ASP A 554 5.52 -11.60 8.74
C ASP A 554 4.65 -12.74 9.28
N ASN A 555 3.35 -12.73 8.98
CA ASN A 555 2.42 -13.75 9.45
C ASN A 555 2.40 -15.02 8.58
N VAL A 556 3.06 -15.00 7.42
CA VAL A 556 3.04 -16.12 6.45
C VAL A 556 3.43 -17.46 7.08
N PRO A 557 4.54 -17.61 7.82
CA PRO A 557 4.94 -18.92 8.34
C PRO A 557 3.91 -19.55 9.28
N PHE A 558 3.16 -18.73 10.03
CA PHE A 558 2.13 -19.24 10.93
C PHE A 558 0.92 -19.79 10.19
N HIS A 559 0.61 -19.25 9.01
CA HIS A 559 -0.57 -19.62 8.21
C HIS A 559 -0.25 -20.58 7.07
N SER A 560 1.02 -20.71 6.67
CA SER A 560 1.45 -21.67 5.65
C SER A 560 2.16 -22.91 6.22
N VAL A 561 2.61 -22.87 7.48
CA VAL A 561 3.32 -23.98 8.13
C VAL A 561 2.66 -24.36 9.44
N VAL A 562 2.74 -23.51 10.47
CA VAL A 562 2.38 -23.90 11.86
C VAL A 562 0.92 -24.31 11.99
N PHE A 563 0.00 -23.48 11.52
CA PHE A 563 -1.42 -23.73 11.63
C PHE A 563 -1.88 -24.88 10.71
N PRO A 564 -1.50 -24.94 9.41
CA PRO A 564 -1.77 -26.12 8.59
C PRO A 564 -1.23 -27.42 9.18
N CYS A 565 -0.01 -27.45 9.72
CA CYS A 565 0.51 -28.63 10.42
C CYS A 565 -0.35 -29.02 11.61
N SER A 566 -0.79 -28.04 12.42
CA SER A 566 -1.66 -28.29 13.58
C SER A 566 -3.00 -28.90 13.15
N LEU A 567 -3.62 -28.38 12.09
CA LEU A 567 -4.90 -28.87 11.56
C LEU A 567 -4.77 -30.23 10.85
N LEU A 568 -3.73 -30.44 10.04
CA LEU A 568 -3.43 -31.72 9.39
C LEU A 568 -3.14 -32.81 10.43
N GLY A 569 -2.32 -32.49 11.44
CA GLY A 569 -1.98 -33.41 12.52
C GLY A 569 -3.16 -33.73 13.43
N ALA A 570 -4.16 -32.85 13.52
CA ALA A 570 -5.41 -33.12 14.24
C ALA A 570 -6.33 -34.13 13.50
N GLN A 571 -6.15 -34.31 12.19
CA GLN A 571 -6.88 -35.28 11.35
C GLN A 571 -8.41 -35.20 11.48
N ASP A 572 -8.95 -33.98 11.46
CA ASP A 572 -10.38 -33.72 11.71
C ASP A 572 -11.08 -33.01 10.55
N ASN A 573 -10.63 -33.31 9.32
CA ASN A 573 -11.20 -32.78 8.07
C ASN A 573 -11.28 -31.24 8.00
N TYR A 574 -10.30 -30.54 8.57
CA TYR A 574 -10.28 -29.08 8.58
C TYR A 574 -10.16 -28.46 7.18
N THR A 575 -10.86 -27.34 6.98
CA THR A 575 -10.69 -26.43 5.86
C THR A 575 -9.34 -25.70 6.00
N LEU A 576 -8.43 -25.95 5.07
CA LEU A 576 -7.12 -25.29 5.01
C LEU A 576 -7.13 -24.13 4.02
N VAL A 577 -6.16 -23.22 4.15
CA VAL A 577 -6.10 -22.03 3.28
C VAL A 577 -5.95 -22.40 1.81
N SER A 578 -6.87 -21.92 0.99
CA SER A 578 -6.86 -22.05 -0.47
C SER A 578 -6.02 -20.94 -1.10
N HIS A 579 -6.15 -19.72 -0.58
CA HIS A 579 -5.47 -18.53 -1.10
C HIS A 579 -4.85 -17.70 0.05
N LEU A 580 -3.52 -17.71 0.14
CA LEU A 580 -2.79 -16.90 1.10
C LEU A 580 -2.35 -15.57 0.46
N ILE A 581 -3.00 -14.47 0.88
CA ILE A 581 -2.80 -13.13 0.33
C ILE A 581 -1.93 -12.32 1.28
N ALA A 582 -0.62 -12.32 1.03
CA ALA A 582 0.36 -11.58 1.85
C ALA A 582 0.83 -10.29 1.16
N THR A 583 0.72 -9.15 1.85
CA THR A 583 1.26 -7.87 1.37
C THR A 583 2.68 -7.62 1.89
N GLU A 584 3.41 -6.80 1.15
CA GLU A 584 4.62 -6.13 1.62
C GLU A 584 4.26 -5.00 2.61
N TYR A 585 5.25 -4.25 3.13
CA TYR A 585 4.99 -3.22 4.12
C TYR A 585 4.60 -1.87 3.47
N LEU A 586 3.71 -1.14 4.15
CA LEU A 586 3.51 0.28 3.91
C LEU A 586 4.40 1.07 4.88
N ASN A 587 5.34 1.83 4.33
CA ASN A 587 6.14 2.83 5.03
C ASN A 587 5.37 4.17 5.11
N TYR A 588 5.85 5.08 5.95
CA TYR A 588 5.28 6.42 6.12
C TYR A 588 6.33 7.47 5.75
N GLU A 589 6.07 8.20 4.66
CA GLU A 589 7.04 9.07 4.00
C GLU A 589 8.36 8.32 3.75
N ASP A 590 9.47 8.84 4.25
CA ASP A 590 10.82 8.27 4.15
C ASP A 590 11.18 7.33 5.31
N THR A 591 10.22 7.00 6.19
CA THR A 591 10.48 6.25 7.42
C THR A 591 9.38 5.22 7.74
N LYS A 592 9.49 4.57 8.90
CA LYS A 592 8.49 3.61 9.40
C LYS A 592 7.56 4.28 10.40
N PHE A 593 6.31 3.80 10.45
CA PHE A 593 5.37 4.13 11.53
C PHE A 593 6.02 3.90 12.90
N SER A 594 5.86 4.85 13.82
CA SER A 594 6.44 4.77 15.16
C SER A 594 5.58 5.51 16.17
N LYS A 595 4.90 4.76 17.03
CA LYS A 595 4.09 5.33 18.12
C LYS A 595 4.95 6.08 19.13
N SER A 596 6.12 5.54 19.48
CA SER A 596 7.04 6.16 20.45
C SER A 596 7.63 7.47 19.97
N ARG A 597 7.87 7.63 18.65
CA ARG A 597 8.36 8.89 18.05
C ARG A 597 7.25 9.82 17.57
N GLY A 598 5.98 9.40 17.67
CA GLY A 598 4.84 10.15 17.14
C GLY A 598 4.85 10.29 15.62
N VAL A 599 5.45 9.33 14.90
CA VAL A 599 5.60 9.36 13.44
C VAL A 599 4.56 8.46 12.78
N GLY A 600 3.80 9.03 11.85
CA GLY A 600 2.79 8.32 11.08
C GLY A 600 1.36 8.55 11.56
N VAL A 601 0.41 8.20 10.69
CA VAL A 601 -1.02 8.27 10.97
C VAL A 601 -1.50 6.96 11.58
N PHE A 602 -2.13 7.04 12.75
CA PHE A 602 -2.79 5.93 13.41
C PHE A 602 -4.29 5.96 13.16
N GLY A 603 -4.95 4.80 13.20
CA GLY A 603 -6.34 4.65 12.78
C GLY A 603 -7.33 5.48 13.59
N ASP A 604 -7.04 5.72 14.87
CA ASP A 604 -7.80 6.59 15.76
C ASP A 604 -7.67 8.08 15.41
N MET A 605 -6.54 8.48 14.81
CA MET A 605 -6.25 9.87 14.42
C MET A 605 -6.77 10.22 13.02
N ALA A 606 -7.00 9.22 12.15
CA ALA A 606 -7.41 9.44 10.76
C ALA A 606 -8.72 10.22 10.66
N LYS A 607 -9.68 9.95 11.56
CA LYS A 607 -10.97 10.65 11.63
C LYS A 607 -10.85 12.14 11.98
N ASP A 608 -9.81 12.52 12.72
CA ASP A 608 -9.60 13.90 13.19
C ASP A 608 -8.84 14.77 12.18
N THR A 609 -8.64 14.28 10.96
CA THR A 609 -7.97 15.02 9.88
C THR A 609 -8.93 15.85 9.03
N GLY A 610 -10.24 15.62 9.16
CA GLY A 610 -11.26 16.18 8.27
C GLY A 610 -11.30 15.54 6.87
N ILE A 611 -10.44 14.55 6.59
CA ILE A 611 -10.46 13.79 5.34
C ILE A 611 -11.41 12.59 5.50
N PRO A 612 -12.41 12.43 4.61
CA PRO A 612 -13.36 11.32 4.67
C PRO A 612 -12.69 9.94 4.55
N SER A 613 -13.24 8.91 5.19
CA SER A 613 -12.66 7.56 5.19
C SER A 613 -12.49 6.97 3.79
N ASP A 614 -13.41 7.24 2.86
CA ASP A 614 -13.29 6.77 1.47
C ASP A 614 -12.06 7.34 0.74
N VAL A 615 -11.62 8.57 1.06
CA VAL A 615 -10.40 9.15 0.48
C VAL A 615 -9.17 8.42 1.01
N TRP A 616 -9.16 8.05 2.30
CA TRP A 616 -8.12 7.17 2.86
C TRP A 616 -8.12 5.80 2.21
N ARG A 617 -9.29 5.17 2.07
CA ARG A 617 -9.43 3.87 1.42
C ARG A 617 -8.90 3.90 0.00
N PHE A 618 -9.32 4.88 -0.81
CA PHE A 618 -8.85 5.07 -2.17
C PHE A 618 -7.33 5.16 -2.24
N TYR A 619 -6.73 6.07 -1.46
CA TYR A 619 -5.29 6.29 -1.56
C TYR A 619 -4.49 5.06 -1.12
N LEU A 620 -4.86 4.46 0.02
CA LEU A 620 -4.17 3.26 0.52
C LEU A 620 -4.30 2.07 -0.45
N LEU A 621 -5.43 1.91 -1.11
CA LEU A 621 -5.63 0.87 -2.12
C LEU A 621 -4.89 1.18 -3.44
N TYR A 622 -4.79 2.46 -3.81
CA TYR A 622 -4.01 2.92 -4.95
C TYR A 622 -2.51 2.65 -4.78
N VAL A 623 -1.99 2.80 -3.56
CA VAL A 623 -0.60 2.47 -3.20
C VAL A 623 -0.45 1.15 -2.44
N ARG A 624 -1.38 0.20 -2.62
CA ARG A 624 -1.35 -1.08 -1.90
C ARG A 624 -0.02 -1.82 -2.16
N PRO A 625 0.72 -2.24 -1.12
CA PRO A 625 2.05 -2.86 -1.26
C PRO A 625 1.95 -4.33 -1.66
N GLU A 626 1.71 -4.61 -2.95
CA GLU A 626 1.52 -5.97 -3.46
C GLU A 626 2.84 -6.70 -3.78
N GLY A 627 3.65 -6.13 -4.69
CA GLY A 627 4.90 -6.75 -5.15
C GLY A 627 6.16 -6.26 -4.44
N GLN A 628 6.09 -5.08 -3.81
CA GLN A 628 7.16 -4.44 -3.09
C GLN A 628 6.59 -3.51 -2.01
N ASP A 629 7.43 -3.11 -1.05
CA ASP A 629 7.07 -2.10 -0.07
C ASP A 629 6.60 -0.81 -0.79
N SER A 630 5.61 -0.15 -0.22
CA SER A 630 5.10 1.15 -0.69
C SER A 630 5.26 2.20 0.41
N ALA A 631 5.14 3.48 0.08
CA ALA A 631 5.22 4.56 1.06
C ALA A 631 3.96 5.42 0.98
N PHE A 632 3.35 5.70 2.13
CA PHE A 632 2.33 6.74 2.24
C PHE A 632 3.01 8.11 2.14
N SER A 633 2.55 8.96 1.23
CA SER A 633 3.01 10.36 1.17
C SER A 633 1.84 11.33 1.14
N TRP A 634 1.90 12.36 1.99
CA TRP A 634 0.88 13.41 2.03
C TRP A 634 0.76 14.18 0.71
N ALA A 635 1.90 14.45 0.06
CA ALA A 635 1.94 15.15 -1.21
C ALA A 635 1.30 14.33 -2.33
N ASP A 636 1.63 13.03 -2.39
CA ASP A 636 1.06 12.12 -3.38
C ASP A 636 -0.42 11.84 -3.11
N MET A 637 -0.85 11.73 -1.84
CA MET A 637 -2.28 11.64 -1.49
C MET A 637 -3.07 12.83 -2.01
N ALA A 638 -2.55 14.05 -1.80
CA ALA A 638 -3.18 15.27 -2.31
C ALA A 638 -3.23 15.29 -3.84
N LEU A 639 -2.13 14.91 -4.50
CA LEU A 639 -2.03 14.83 -5.94
C LEU A 639 -3.06 13.85 -6.51
N LYS A 640 -3.11 12.61 -6.00
CA LYS A 640 -4.03 11.56 -6.49
C LYS A 640 -5.49 11.86 -6.18
N ASN A 641 -5.79 12.48 -5.04
CA ASN A 641 -7.14 12.98 -4.79
C ASN A 641 -7.54 14.02 -5.84
N ASN A 642 -6.68 15.01 -6.08
CA ASN A 642 -7.03 16.11 -6.98
C ASN A 642 -7.04 15.67 -8.45
N SER A 643 -6.13 14.78 -8.88
CA SER A 643 -6.04 14.31 -10.26
C SER A 643 -7.03 13.19 -10.58
N GLU A 644 -7.06 12.11 -9.78
CA GLU A 644 -7.86 10.91 -10.11
C GLU A 644 -9.28 11.00 -9.56
N LEU A 645 -9.47 11.46 -8.32
CA LEU A 645 -10.82 11.57 -7.75
C LEU A 645 -11.53 12.82 -8.26
N LEU A 646 -10.96 14.01 -8.08
CA LEU A 646 -11.64 15.26 -8.42
C LEU A 646 -11.70 15.50 -9.93
N ASN A 647 -10.55 15.52 -10.61
CA ASN A 647 -10.47 15.91 -12.03
C ASN A 647 -10.85 14.81 -13.03
N ASN A 648 -10.85 13.53 -12.61
CA ASN A 648 -11.19 12.40 -13.48
C ASN A 648 -12.55 11.78 -13.07
N LEU A 649 -12.58 10.96 -12.02
CA LEU A 649 -13.78 10.18 -11.64
C LEU A 649 -14.96 11.09 -11.29
N GLY A 650 -14.74 12.02 -10.37
CA GLY A 650 -15.73 13.00 -9.91
C GLY A 650 -16.19 13.92 -11.03
N ASN A 651 -15.25 14.46 -11.82
CA ASN A 651 -15.60 15.32 -12.96
C ASN A 651 -16.53 14.61 -13.95
N PHE A 652 -16.24 13.35 -14.30
CA PHE A 652 -17.07 12.57 -15.21
C PHE A 652 -18.49 12.38 -14.67
N ILE A 653 -18.61 11.85 -13.45
CA ILE A 653 -19.90 11.54 -12.83
C ILE A 653 -20.72 12.81 -12.61
N ASN A 654 -20.09 13.87 -12.09
CA ASN A 654 -20.74 15.16 -11.85
C ASN A 654 -21.28 15.76 -13.16
N ARG A 655 -20.50 15.73 -14.26
CA ARG A 655 -20.94 16.24 -15.57
C ARG A 655 -22.10 15.43 -16.13
N GLY A 656 -22.02 14.10 -16.08
CA GLY A 656 -23.10 13.21 -16.53
C GLY A 656 -24.43 13.53 -15.84
N GLY A 657 -24.44 13.56 -14.51
CA GLY A 657 -25.64 13.88 -13.73
C GLY A 657 -26.11 15.34 -13.90
N MET A 658 -25.18 16.30 -13.97
CA MET A 658 -25.50 17.71 -14.21
C MET A 658 -26.19 17.92 -15.55
N PHE A 659 -25.74 17.26 -16.63
CA PHE A 659 -26.35 17.42 -17.94
C PHE A 659 -27.77 16.89 -17.99
N VAL A 660 -28.05 15.74 -17.36
CA VAL A 660 -29.43 15.22 -17.22
C VAL A 660 -30.32 16.23 -16.49
N THR A 661 -29.86 16.75 -15.35
CA THR A 661 -30.63 17.71 -14.54
C THR A 661 -30.87 19.02 -15.28
N LYS A 662 -29.81 19.60 -15.86
CA LYS A 662 -29.81 20.94 -16.45
C LYS A 662 -30.51 21.01 -17.80
N PHE A 663 -30.35 19.99 -18.64
CA PHE A 663 -30.80 20.03 -20.03
C PHE A 663 -32.03 19.17 -20.30
N PHE A 664 -32.31 18.18 -19.46
CA PHE A 664 -33.38 17.19 -19.68
C PHE A 664 -34.33 17.07 -18.49
N GLY A 665 -34.38 18.08 -17.60
CA GLY A 665 -35.37 18.15 -16.51
C GLY A 665 -35.24 17.04 -15.46
N GLY A 666 -34.04 16.47 -15.32
CA GLY A 666 -33.78 15.35 -14.41
C GLY A 666 -34.21 13.98 -14.95
N CYS A 667 -34.67 13.90 -16.20
CA CYS A 667 -35.00 12.63 -16.84
C CYS A 667 -33.91 12.22 -17.84
N VAL A 668 -33.49 10.96 -17.79
CA VAL A 668 -32.53 10.42 -18.76
C VAL A 668 -33.11 10.50 -20.18
N PRO A 669 -32.39 11.10 -21.14
CA PRO A 669 -32.89 11.26 -22.51
C PRO A 669 -32.93 9.93 -23.29
N ALA A 670 -33.63 9.93 -24.43
CA ALA A 670 -33.53 8.85 -25.41
C ALA A 670 -32.09 8.73 -25.95
N MET A 671 -31.64 7.50 -26.18
CA MET A 671 -30.29 7.19 -26.64
C MET A 671 -30.36 6.47 -27.98
N GLU A 672 -29.96 7.17 -29.03
CA GLU A 672 -29.77 6.60 -30.37
C GLU A 672 -28.28 6.43 -30.63
N LEU A 673 -27.81 5.19 -30.51
CA LEU A 673 -26.39 4.85 -30.54
C LEU A 673 -25.81 4.96 -31.95
N GLN A 674 -24.76 5.76 -32.09
CA GLN A 674 -23.91 5.84 -33.27
C GLN A 674 -22.70 4.91 -33.13
N GLN A 675 -21.93 4.77 -34.20
CA GLN A 675 -20.74 3.90 -34.22
C GLN A 675 -19.73 4.25 -33.09
N GLU A 676 -19.51 5.54 -32.83
CA GLU A 676 -18.64 5.97 -31.72
C GLU A 676 -19.17 5.57 -30.33
N ASP A 677 -20.50 5.51 -30.16
CA ASP A 677 -21.12 5.08 -28.91
C ASP A 677 -20.92 3.59 -28.71
N LYS A 678 -21.18 2.80 -29.75
CA LYS A 678 -20.96 1.34 -29.71
C LYS A 678 -19.50 1.01 -29.39
N LYS A 679 -18.54 1.79 -29.93
CA LYS A 679 -17.11 1.64 -29.65
C LYS A 679 -16.84 1.89 -28.16
N LEU A 680 -17.38 2.98 -27.61
CA LEU A 680 -17.24 3.28 -26.19
C LEU A 680 -17.85 2.18 -25.30
N LEU A 681 -19.06 1.71 -25.63
CA LEU A 681 -19.72 0.63 -24.88
C LEU A 681 -18.86 -0.65 -24.86
N ALA A 682 -18.25 -1.01 -26.00
CA ALA A 682 -17.34 -2.15 -26.09
C ALA A 682 -16.05 -1.96 -25.29
N VAL A 683 -15.46 -0.75 -25.28
CA VAL A 683 -14.29 -0.44 -24.44
C VAL A 683 -14.64 -0.54 -22.96
N VAL A 684 -15.76 0.06 -22.53
CA VAL A 684 -16.21 -0.01 -21.13
C VAL A 684 -16.52 -1.46 -20.72
N GLY A 685 -17.16 -2.23 -21.60
CA GLY A 685 -17.39 -3.65 -21.38
C GLY A 685 -16.08 -4.44 -21.20
N TRP A 686 -15.06 -4.15 -22.00
CA TRP A 686 -13.75 -4.77 -21.87
C TRP A 686 -13.02 -4.38 -20.58
N GLU A 687 -13.00 -3.10 -20.22
CA GLU A 687 -12.43 -2.59 -18.96
C GLU A 687 -13.11 -3.27 -17.74
N LEU A 688 -14.42 -3.44 -17.78
CA LEU A 688 -15.19 -4.20 -16.78
C LEU A 688 -14.72 -5.66 -16.69
N GLN A 689 -14.50 -6.33 -17.81
CA GLN A 689 -13.97 -7.69 -17.83
C GLN A 689 -12.57 -7.76 -17.23
N GLN A 690 -11.70 -6.79 -17.53
CA GLN A 690 -10.35 -6.75 -16.95
C GLN A 690 -10.38 -6.52 -15.44
N TYR A 691 -11.25 -5.64 -14.96
CA TYR A 691 -11.51 -5.46 -13.54
C TYR A 691 -11.89 -6.78 -12.85
N ILE A 692 -12.85 -7.51 -13.41
CA ILE A 692 -13.32 -8.80 -12.87
C ILE A 692 -12.18 -9.83 -12.86
N GLN A 693 -11.44 -9.97 -13.97
CA GLN A 693 -10.32 -10.90 -14.08
C GLN A 693 -9.21 -10.63 -13.05
N LEU A 694 -8.93 -9.36 -12.77
CA LEU A 694 -7.94 -8.95 -11.77
C LEU A 694 -8.45 -9.19 -10.35
N MET A 695 -9.70 -8.82 -10.06
CA MET A 695 -10.31 -9.01 -8.75
C MET A 695 -10.48 -10.49 -8.38
N ASP A 696 -10.79 -11.36 -9.35
CA ASP A 696 -10.84 -12.82 -9.16
C ASP A 696 -9.49 -13.39 -8.69
N LYS A 697 -8.38 -12.74 -9.04
CA LYS A 697 -7.01 -13.08 -8.62
C LYS A 697 -6.48 -12.16 -7.51
N VAL A 698 -7.35 -11.40 -6.85
CA VAL A 698 -7.04 -10.48 -5.74
C VAL A 698 -5.97 -9.41 -6.12
N LYS A 699 -5.94 -8.98 -7.39
CA LYS A 699 -5.10 -7.87 -7.90
C LYS A 699 -5.79 -6.53 -7.69
N ILE A 700 -6.00 -6.19 -6.42
CA ILE A 700 -6.79 -5.05 -5.96
C ILE A 700 -6.23 -3.72 -6.49
N ARG A 701 -4.91 -3.54 -6.46
CA ARG A 701 -4.30 -2.27 -6.91
C ARG A 701 -4.53 -2.02 -8.41
N ASP A 702 -4.35 -3.05 -9.23
CA ASP A 702 -4.45 -2.91 -10.68
C ASP A 702 -5.92 -2.86 -11.14
N ALA A 703 -6.82 -3.58 -10.46
CA ALA A 703 -8.25 -3.49 -10.72
C ALA A 703 -8.80 -2.06 -10.54
N LEU A 704 -8.32 -1.31 -9.53
CA LEU A 704 -8.70 0.10 -9.33
C LEU A 704 -8.37 0.97 -10.55
N LYS A 705 -7.31 0.67 -11.29
CA LYS A 705 -6.93 1.44 -12.50
C LYS A 705 -8.00 1.33 -13.59
N HIS A 706 -8.62 0.15 -13.76
CA HIS A 706 -9.69 -0.05 -14.74
C HIS A 706 -10.94 0.80 -14.43
N ILE A 707 -11.26 1.01 -13.15
CA ILE A 707 -12.31 1.96 -12.73
C ILE A 707 -11.96 3.38 -13.20
N LEU A 708 -10.72 3.81 -12.95
CA LEU A 708 -10.24 5.14 -13.34
C LEU A 708 -10.10 5.30 -14.86
N ASN A 709 -9.78 4.23 -15.60
CA ASN A 709 -9.74 4.22 -17.07
C ASN A 709 -11.14 4.44 -17.66
N ILE A 710 -12.16 3.74 -17.14
CA ILE A 710 -13.56 3.91 -17.58
C ILE A 710 -13.98 5.37 -17.43
N SER A 711 -13.64 6.04 -16.32
CA SER A 711 -13.95 7.46 -16.16
C SER A 711 -13.14 8.36 -17.10
N ARG A 712 -11.88 8.03 -17.44
CA ARG A 712 -11.10 8.77 -18.45
C ARG A 712 -11.72 8.67 -19.84
N HIS A 713 -12.10 7.46 -20.26
CA HIS A 713 -12.81 7.25 -21.53
C HIS A 713 -14.13 8.02 -21.56
N GLY A 714 -14.88 8.01 -20.45
CA GLY A 714 -16.10 8.80 -20.29
C GLY A 714 -15.85 10.31 -20.40
N ASN A 715 -14.81 10.84 -19.74
CA ASN A 715 -14.42 12.25 -19.83
C ASN A 715 -14.07 12.65 -21.27
N GLN A 716 -13.24 11.85 -21.95
CA GLN A 716 -12.86 12.06 -23.34
C GLN A 716 -14.07 12.06 -24.26
N TYR A 717 -14.97 11.09 -24.09
CA TYR A 717 -16.21 10.98 -24.85
C TYR A 717 -17.10 12.22 -24.70
N ILE A 718 -17.34 12.67 -23.46
CA ILE A 718 -18.07 13.91 -23.20
C ILE A 718 -17.36 15.11 -23.85
N GLN A 719 -16.02 15.16 -23.76
CA GLN A 719 -15.24 16.29 -24.23
C GLN A 719 -15.28 16.44 -25.75
N VAL A 720 -15.08 15.35 -26.50
CA VAL A 720 -15.12 15.35 -27.97
C VAL A 720 -16.52 15.64 -28.49
N ASN A 721 -17.56 15.19 -27.79
CA ASN A 721 -18.93 15.37 -28.24
C ASN A 721 -19.57 16.71 -27.86
N GLU A 722 -19.00 17.45 -26.91
CA GLU A 722 -19.47 18.77 -26.48
C GLU A 722 -21.00 18.89 -26.29
N PRO A 723 -21.67 18.00 -25.52
CA PRO A 723 -23.13 17.98 -25.40
C PRO A 723 -23.72 19.32 -24.88
N TRP A 724 -22.97 20.08 -24.07
CA TRP A 724 -23.39 21.41 -23.59
C TRP A 724 -23.44 22.48 -24.67
N LYS A 725 -22.76 22.27 -25.81
CA LYS A 725 -22.90 23.10 -27.02
C LYS A 725 -23.98 22.55 -27.93
N LYS A 726 -23.92 21.26 -28.27
CA LYS A 726 -24.86 20.59 -29.19
C LYS A 726 -26.32 20.69 -28.75
N ILE A 727 -26.60 20.75 -27.45
CA ILE A 727 -27.96 20.95 -26.92
C ILE A 727 -28.62 22.30 -27.34
N LYS A 728 -27.81 23.30 -27.73
CA LYS A 728 -28.28 24.60 -28.20
C LYS A 728 -28.49 24.64 -29.72
N GLY A 729 -28.17 23.55 -30.40
CA GLY A 729 -28.23 23.42 -31.86
C GLY A 729 -29.58 22.94 -32.39
N GLY A 730 -29.55 22.44 -33.62
CA GLY A 730 -30.73 21.87 -34.30
C GLY A 730 -31.21 20.55 -33.69
N GLN A 731 -32.31 19.99 -34.22
CA GLN A 731 -32.91 18.75 -33.69
C GLN A 731 -31.93 17.58 -33.63
N SER A 732 -31.13 17.38 -34.70
CA SER A 732 -30.11 16.32 -34.76
C SER A 732 -28.99 16.51 -33.72
N GLU A 733 -28.55 17.74 -33.49
CA GLU A 733 -27.52 18.04 -32.47
C GLU A 733 -28.07 17.84 -31.05
N ARG A 734 -29.32 18.23 -30.80
CA ARG A 734 -30.00 17.99 -29.51
C ARG A 734 -30.17 16.51 -29.22
N GLN A 735 -30.53 15.71 -30.23
CA GLN A 735 -30.60 14.26 -30.13
C GLN A 735 -29.24 13.64 -29.80
N ARG A 736 -28.16 14.08 -30.48
CA ARG A 736 -26.79 13.66 -30.16
C ARG A 736 -26.39 14.02 -28.72
N ALA A 737 -26.70 15.24 -28.28
CA ALA A 737 -26.46 15.66 -26.89
C ALA A 737 -27.23 14.78 -25.88
N GLY A 738 -28.45 14.36 -26.26
CA GLY A 738 -29.25 13.38 -25.54
C GLY A 738 -28.54 12.04 -25.40
N THR A 739 -28.18 11.39 -26.52
CA THR A 739 -27.46 10.11 -26.50
C THR A 739 -26.21 10.16 -25.64
N VAL A 740 -25.36 11.17 -25.84
CA VAL A 740 -24.11 11.34 -25.08
C VAL A 740 -24.35 11.45 -23.59
N THR A 741 -25.38 12.21 -23.20
CA THR A 741 -25.76 12.39 -21.80
C THR A 741 -26.29 11.10 -21.19
N GLY A 742 -27.17 10.39 -21.90
CA GLY A 742 -27.76 9.12 -21.46
C GLY A 742 -26.71 8.00 -21.32
N VAL A 743 -25.80 7.87 -22.28
CA VAL A 743 -24.68 6.90 -22.20
C VAL A 743 -23.77 7.26 -21.02
N SER A 744 -23.41 8.54 -20.85
CA SER A 744 -22.51 8.98 -19.77
C SER A 744 -23.07 8.70 -18.38
N VAL A 745 -24.37 8.94 -18.14
CA VAL A 745 -24.97 8.69 -16.82
C VAL A 745 -25.11 7.19 -16.52
N ASN A 746 -25.25 6.35 -17.54
CA ASN A 746 -25.22 4.89 -17.38
C ASN A 746 -23.81 4.36 -17.07
N ILE A 747 -22.75 4.93 -17.68
CA ILE A 747 -21.36 4.63 -17.29
C ILE A 747 -21.13 5.06 -15.83
N ALA A 748 -21.65 6.22 -15.40
CA ALA A 748 -21.58 6.65 -14.01
C ALA A 748 -22.31 5.67 -13.06
N CYS A 749 -23.43 5.09 -13.49
CA CYS A 749 -24.12 4.02 -12.77
C CYS A 749 -23.24 2.77 -12.62
N LEU A 750 -22.58 2.30 -13.69
CA LEU A 750 -21.64 1.17 -13.62
C LEU A 750 -20.46 1.47 -12.67
N LEU A 751 -19.85 2.64 -12.79
CA LEU A 751 -18.74 3.07 -11.93
C LEU A 751 -19.15 3.05 -10.45
N SER A 752 -20.39 3.42 -10.12
CA SER A 752 -20.89 3.31 -8.75
C SER A 752 -20.86 1.89 -8.21
N VAL A 753 -21.15 0.88 -9.04
CA VAL A 753 -21.12 -0.55 -8.64
C VAL A 753 -19.68 -1.03 -8.47
N MET A 754 -18.81 -0.76 -9.45
CA MET A 754 -17.40 -1.18 -9.41
C MET A 754 -16.61 -0.51 -8.27
N LEU A 755 -17.01 0.70 -7.87
CA LEU A 755 -16.38 1.45 -6.80
C LEU A 755 -16.81 0.98 -5.40
N LEU A 756 -17.91 0.22 -5.26
CA LEU A 756 -18.43 -0.23 -3.97
C LEU A 756 -17.38 -0.91 -3.09
N PRO A 757 -16.53 -1.84 -3.60
CA PRO A 757 -15.49 -2.45 -2.79
C PRO A 757 -14.43 -1.46 -2.28
N TYR A 758 -14.20 -0.36 -3.00
CA TYR A 758 -13.12 0.59 -2.74
C TYR A 758 -13.58 1.77 -1.88
N MET A 759 -14.68 2.42 -2.25
CA MET A 759 -15.22 3.63 -1.64
C MET A 759 -16.73 3.47 -1.42
N PRO A 760 -17.15 2.69 -0.41
CA PRO A 760 -18.56 2.32 -0.24
C PRO A 760 -19.51 3.49 -0.02
N ALA A 761 -19.10 4.54 0.69
CA ALA A 761 -19.96 5.71 0.94
C ALA A 761 -20.16 6.55 -0.34
N VAL A 762 -19.10 6.76 -1.13
CA VAL A 762 -19.15 7.46 -2.41
C VAL A 762 -19.96 6.65 -3.42
N SER A 763 -19.76 5.34 -3.45
CA SER A 763 -20.54 4.41 -4.25
C SER A 763 -22.05 4.53 -3.96
N GLN A 764 -22.45 4.55 -2.68
CA GLN A 764 -23.83 4.77 -2.29
C GLN A 764 -24.33 6.17 -2.68
N THR A 765 -23.53 7.21 -2.43
CA THR A 765 -23.85 8.59 -2.80
C THR A 765 -24.16 8.72 -4.29
N ILE A 766 -23.35 8.12 -5.16
CA ILE A 766 -23.59 8.14 -6.61
C ILE A 766 -24.92 7.46 -6.95
N ARG A 767 -25.19 6.28 -6.38
CA ARG A 767 -26.46 5.57 -6.61
C ARG A 767 -27.67 6.38 -6.16
N ASP A 768 -27.59 7.05 -5.02
CA ASP A 768 -28.66 7.91 -4.51
C ASP A 768 -28.90 9.12 -5.43
N GLN A 769 -27.82 9.80 -5.85
CA GLN A 769 -27.91 10.92 -6.79
C GLN A 769 -28.49 10.49 -8.16
N LEU A 770 -28.19 9.29 -8.62
CA LEU A 770 -28.71 8.73 -9.88
C LEU A 770 -30.08 8.06 -9.72
N ASN A 771 -30.55 7.89 -8.47
CA ASN A 771 -31.71 7.06 -8.14
C ASN A 771 -31.60 5.68 -8.82
N ALA A 772 -30.43 5.05 -8.71
CA ALA A 772 -30.11 3.83 -9.44
C ALA A 772 -30.94 2.63 -8.93
N PRO A 773 -31.53 1.80 -9.82
CA PRO A 773 -32.23 0.60 -9.39
C PRO A 773 -31.31 -0.36 -8.63
N GLN A 774 -31.77 -0.92 -7.50
CA GLN A 774 -30.96 -1.86 -6.70
C GLN A 774 -30.53 -3.10 -7.49
N THR A 775 -31.31 -3.51 -8.50
CA THR A 775 -31.00 -4.64 -9.39
C THR A 775 -29.73 -4.42 -10.22
N CYS A 776 -29.28 -3.17 -10.45
CA CYS A 776 -28.10 -2.90 -11.28
C CYS A 776 -26.83 -3.54 -10.72
N ILE A 777 -26.73 -3.66 -9.39
CA ILE A 777 -25.60 -4.26 -8.68
C ILE A 777 -25.46 -5.73 -9.11
N ASN A 778 -26.54 -6.50 -8.99
CA ASN A 778 -26.57 -7.92 -9.33
C ASN A 778 -26.34 -8.12 -10.83
N THR A 779 -27.01 -7.34 -11.68
CA THR A 779 -26.93 -7.54 -13.14
C THR A 779 -25.54 -7.24 -13.71
N MET A 780 -24.83 -6.23 -13.19
CA MET A 780 -23.58 -5.77 -13.80
C MET A 780 -22.34 -6.58 -13.41
N LEU A 781 -22.29 -7.17 -12.21
CA LEU A 781 -21.11 -7.91 -11.73
C LEU A 781 -21.32 -9.41 -11.53
N GLN A 782 -22.55 -9.93 -11.45
CA GLN A 782 -22.76 -11.38 -11.39
C GLN A 782 -22.50 -12.07 -12.74
N GLY A 783 -22.29 -13.38 -12.69
CA GLY A 783 -21.96 -14.18 -13.88
C GLY A 783 -20.67 -13.68 -14.54
N PRO A 784 -20.65 -13.48 -15.87
CA PRO A 784 -19.47 -12.92 -16.55
C PRO A 784 -19.29 -11.42 -16.30
N GLY A 785 -20.26 -10.73 -15.68
CA GLY A 785 -20.31 -9.27 -15.60
C GLY A 785 -20.66 -8.65 -16.95
N THR A 786 -21.63 -7.74 -16.99
CA THR A 786 -22.09 -7.16 -18.26
C THR A 786 -22.44 -5.70 -18.10
N PHE A 787 -22.06 -4.88 -19.08
CA PHE A 787 -22.44 -3.47 -19.10
C PHE A 787 -23.79 -3.32 -19.81
N VAL A 788 -24.82 -2.99 -19.04
CA VAL A 788 -26.21 -2.88 -19.49
C VAL A 788 -26.76 -1.47 -19.27
N CYS A 789 -27.78 -1.10 -20.02
CA CYS A 789 -28.50 0.16 -19.85
C CYS A 789 -29.41 0.12 -18.62
N ALA A 790 -28.86 0.42 -17.44
CA ALA A 790 -29.60 0.41 -16.18
C ALA A 790 -30.55 1.61 -16.03
N LEU A 791 -30.17 2.78 -16.55
CA LEU A 791 -30.93 4.02 -16.50
C LEU A 791 -31.53 4.28 -17.88
N ARG A 792 -32.77 3.84 -18.10
CA ARG A 792 -33.46 3.97 -19.40
C ARG A 792 -33.94 5.39 -19.65
N ALA A 793 -34.25 5.68 -20.91
CA ALA A 793 -34.92 6.91 -21.30
C ALA A 793 -36.20 7.11 -20.46
N GLY A 794 -36.38 8.29 -19.88
CA GLY A 794 -37.47 8.61 -18.96
C GLY A 794 -37.18 8.32 -17.48
N HIS A 795 -36.11 7.58 -17.14
CA HIS A 795 -35.69 7.39 -15.75
C HIS A 795 -35.39 8.74 -15.09
N ARG A 796 -35.95 8.99 -13.90
CA ARG A 796 -35.73 10.24 -13.16
C ARG A 796 -34.60 10.06 -12.15
N ILE A 797 -33.53 10.82 -12.33
CA ILE A 797 -32.41 10.86 -11.37
C ILE A 797 -32.76 11.73 -10.15
N GLY A 798 -32.00 11.58 -9.09
CA GLY A 798 -32.09 12.39 -7.88
C GLY A 798 -31.40 13.76 -8.03
N THR A 799 -31.01 14.34 -6.89
CA THR A 799 -30.31 15.63 -6.86
C THR A 799 -28.80 15.38 -6.93
N VAL A 800 -28.14 15.96 -7.93
CA VAL A 800 -26.69 15.80 -8.13
C VAL A 800 -25.91 16.80 -7.28
N SER A 801 -24.79 16.36 -6.69
CA SER A 801 -23.89 17.21 -5.93
C SER A 801 -22.43 16.77 -6.12
N PRO A 802 -21.45 17.69 -6.02
CA PRO A 802 -20.05 17.34 -6.15
C PRO A 802 -19.62 16.22 -5.19
N LEU A 803 -19.03 15.15 -5.73
CA LEU A 803 -18.63 13.97 -4.95
C LEU A 803 -17.37 14.17 -4.10
N PHE A 804 -16.40 14.92 -4.61
CA PHE A 804 -15.09 15.07 -3.98
C PHE A 804 -14.75 16.53 -3.75
N GLN A 805 -13.98 16.78 -2.69
CA GLN A 805 -13.41 18.08 -2.38
C GLN A 805 -11.92 18.07 -2.71
N LYS A 806 -11.40 19.23 -3.09
CA LYS A 806 -9.98 19.41 -3.32
C LYS A 806 -9.23 19.33 -1.98
N LEU A 807 -8.10 18.65 -1.96
CA LEU A 807 -7.16 18.71 -0.85
C LEU A 807 -6.20 19.88 -1.08
N GLU A 808 -6.27 20.88 -0.20
CA GLU A 808 -5.48 22.10 -0.31
C GLU A 808 -4.07 21.92 0.27
N ALA A 809 -3.09 22.58 -0.36
CA ALA A 809 -1.68 22.45 0.02
C ALA A 809 -1.43 22.81 1.50
N ASP A 810 -2.06 23.89 1.98
CA ASP A 810 -1.91 24.34 3.37
C ASP A 810 -2.48 23.32 4.38
N GLN A 811 -3.61 22.68 4.06
CA GLN A 811 -4.19 21.62 4.88
C GLN A 811 -3.25 20.42 4.95
N ILE A 812 -2.68 20.03 3.80
CA ILE A 812 -1.81 18.87 3.67
C ILE A 812 -0.48 19.08 4.38
N GLU A 813 0.12 20.27 4.27
CA GLU A 813 1.35 20.61 4.98
C GLU A 813 1.13 20.62 6.50
N ALA A 814 -0.01 21.15 6.97
CA ALA A 814 -0.36 21.12 8.39
C ALA A 814 -0.50 19.67 8.91
N LEU A 815 -1.14 18.79 8.15
CA LEU A 815 -1.27 17.37 8.50
C LEU A 815 0.07 16.65 8.44
N LYS A 816 0.89 16.88 7.40
CA LYS A 816 2.24 16.34 7.29
C LYS A 816 3.09 16.70 8.50
N LYS A 817 3.06 17.96 8.92
CA LYS A 817 3.75 18.42 10.13
C LYS A 817 3.20 17.76 11.39
N ARG A 818 1.87 17.62 11.53
CA ARG A 818 1.22 16.98 12.68
C ARG A 818 1.68 15.53 12.88
N PHE A 819 1.89 14.80 11.78
CA PHE A 819 2.22 13.37 11.81
C PHE A 819 3.68 13.04 11.44
N GLY A 820 4.53 14.08 11.30
CA GLY A 820 5.95 13.94 10.96
C GLY A 820 6.87 13.59 12.13
N GLY A 821 6.31 13.41 13.34
CA GLY A 821 7.08 13.22 14.58
C GLY A 821 7.35 14.51 15.34
N GLN A 822 7.77 14.36 16.60
CA GLN A 822 8.26 15.51 17.37
C GLN A 822 9.56 16.01 16.73
N GLN A 823 9.59 17.28 16.29
CA GLN A 823 10.83 17.94 15.91
C GLN A 823 11.76 17.94 17.13
N ILE A 824 12.74 17.04 17.13
CA ILE A 824 13.93 17.21 17.97
C ILE A 824 14.61 18.45 17.42
N THR A 825 14.33 19.60 18.02
CA THR A 825 15.20 20.75 17.88
C THR A 825 16.56 20.32 18.42
N ALA A 826 17.54 20.30 17.54
CA ALA A 826 18.91 19.93 17.87
C ALA A 826 19.52 21.00 18.80
N SER A 827 19.24 20.88 20.10
CA SER A 827 20.04 21.45 21.17
C SER A 827 19.67 20.78 22.49
N THR A 828 20.41 19.74 22.88
CA THR A 828 21.07 19.63 24.20
C THR A 828 21.79 18.30 24.33
N GLN A 829 23.06 18.37 24.72
CA GLN A 829 23.85 17.28 25.29
C GLN A 829 23.19 16.69 26.55
N PRO A 830 23.59 15.49 26.99
CA PRO A 830 22.94 14.78 28.09
C PRO A 830 23.24 15.47 29.42
N ALA A 831 22.20 15.94 30.12
CA ALA A 831 22.31 16.43 31.49
C ALA A 831 21.92 15.33 32.49
N ALA A 832 22.74 15.23 33.53
CA ALA A 832 22.72 14.23 34.58
C ALA A 832 21.43 14.21 35.43
N VAL A 833 21.21 13.04 36.03
CA VAL A 833 20.12 12.71 36.96
C VAL A 833 20.24 13.52 38.27
N PRO A 834 19.16 14.15 38.77
CA PRO A 834 19.07 14.52 40.18
C PRO A 834 18.30 13.47 40.99
N ALA A 835 18.84 13.17 42.18
CA ALA A 835 18.26 12.36 43.25
C ALA A 835 16.93 12.93 43.81
N PRO A 836 16.11 12.12 44.51
CA PRO A 836 14.75 12.50 44.91
C PRO A 836 14.73 13.44 46.12
N PRO A 837 13.85 14.45 46.18
CA PRO A 837 13.63 15.22 47.39
C PRO A 837 12.58 14.58 48.31
N VAL A 838 12.89 14.75 49.60
CA VAL A 838 12.16 14.36 50.79
C VAL A 838 10.83 15.11 50.90
N VAL A 839 9.86 14.44 51.51
CA VAL A 839 8.53 14.89 51.92
C VAL A 839 8.60 16.23 52.68
N ALA A 840 7.89 17.25 52.19
CA ALA A 840 7.51 18.43 52.97
C ALA A 840 6.14 18.94 52.50
N GLU A 841 5.35 19.37 53.48
CA GLU A 841 3.90 19.57 53.48
C GLU A 841 3.37 20.58 52.43
N VAL A 842 2.27 20.20 51.77
CA VAL A 842 1.47 21.10 50.93
C VAL A 842 0.49 21.86 51.84
N LYS A 843 0.70 23.17 51.99
CA LYS A 843 -0.36 24.11 52.35
C LYS A 843 -1.23 24.39 51.13
N VAL A 844 -2.52 24.12 51.27
CA VAL A 844 -3.59 24.54 50.36
C VAL A 844 -3.68 26.07 50.36
N VAL A 845 -3.70 26.70 49.18
CA VAL A 845 -4.20 28.08 49.02
C VAL A 845 -5.41 28.02 48.11
N ASP A 846 -6.55 28.24 48.75
CA ASP A 846 -7.88 28.40 48.18
C ASP A 846 -8.05 29.85 47.68
N GLY A 847 -8.89 30.06 46.67
CA GLY A 847 -9.46 31.38 46.35
C GLY A 847 -9.52 31.75 44.87
N SER A 848 -10.55 31.30 44.16
CA SER A 848 -11.12 32.11 43.07
C SER A 848 -11.84 33.31 43.69
N ASP A 849 -11.61 34.53 43.19
CA ASP A 849 -12.31 35.73 43.62
C ASP A 849 -13.43 36.03 42.61
N PRO A 850 -14.69 35.63 42.89
CA PRO A 850 -15.78 35.67 41.92
C PRO A 850 -16.17 37.10 41.52
N GLU A 851 -16.00 38.06 42.44
CA GLU A 851 -16.33 39.47 42.21
C GLU A 851 -15.31 40.10 41.24
N LYS A 852 -14.03 39.75 41.41
CA LYS A 852 -12.95 40.20 40.53
C LYS A 852 -13.04 39.58 39.13
N ALA A 853 -13.45 38.31 39.02
CA ALA A 853 -13.70 37.67 37.72
C ALA A 853 -14.86 38.36 36.97
N LYS A 854 -15.93 38.74 37.67
CA LYS A 854 -17.06 39.46 37.07
C LYS A 854 -16.66 40.85 36.55
N GLN A 855 -15.91 41.63 37.34
CA GLN A 855 -15.41 42.95 36.92
C GLN A 855 -14.46 42.85 35.71
N LEU A 856 -13.59 41.83 35.69
CA LEU A 856 -12.69 41.59 34.56
C LEU A 856 -13.45 41.14 33.30
N ALA A 857 -14.53 40.37 33.44
CA ALA A 857 -15.37 39.99 32.31
C ALA A 857 -16.08 41.20 31.67
N GLU A 858 -16.60 42.13 32.48
CA GLU A 858 -17.18 43.38 32.01
C GLU A 858 -16.14 44.25 31.29
N ALA A 859 -14.94 44.40 31.87
CA ALA A 859 -13.84 45.15 31.25
C ALA A 859 -13.36 44.52 29.91
N VAL A 860 -13.36 43.19 29.81
CA VAL A 860 -13.05 42.49 28.55
C VAL A 860 -14.12 42.76 27.48
N ALA A 861 -15.40 42.82 27.87
CA ALA A 861 -16.49 43.11 26.96
C ALA A 861 -16.41 44.55 26.43
N GLU A 862 -16.26 45.54 27.30
CA GLU A 862 -16.13 46.96 26.92
C GLU A 862 -14.93 47.21 26.01
N GLN A 863 -13.76 46.65 26.38
CA GLN A 863 -12.55 46.80 25.57
C GLN A 863 -12.67 46.06 24.23
N GLY A 864 -13.42 44.95 24.19
CA GLY A 864 -13.77 44.23 22.96
C GLY A 864 -14.62 45.07 22.01
N ASP A 865 -15.61 45.78 22.53
CA ASP A 865 -16.48 46.68 21.76
C ASP A 865 -15.72 47.90 21.24
N LYS A 866 -14.84 48.47 22.05
CA LYS A 866 -13.95 49.56 21.62
C LYS A 866 -13.05 49.14 20.45
N VAL A 867 -12.47 47.93 20.50
CA VAL A 867 -11.66 47.40 19.39
C VAL A 867 -12.51 47.15 18.14
N ARG A 868 -13.76 46.71 18.29
CA ARG A 868 -14.70 46.54 17.17
C ARG A 868 -15.06 47.88 16.52
N ALA A 869 -15.39 48.89 17.32
CA ALA A 869 -15.70 50.24 16.86
C ALA A 869 -14.51 50.87 16.09
N LEU A 870 -13.30 50.78 16.65
CA LEU A 870 -12.09 51.29 15.99
C LEU A 870 -11.79 50.58 14.66
N LYS A 871 -12.12 49.28 14.55
CA LYS A 871 -11.99 48.54 13.29
C LYS A 871 -13.06 48.92 12.26
N SER A 872 -14.30 49.17 12.68
CA SER A 872 -15.37 49.62 11.78
C SER A 872 -15.12 51.05 11.27
N GLU A 873 -14.55 51.91 12.11
CA GLU A 873 -14.19 53.30 11.76
C GLU A 873 -12.88 53.40 10.95
N LYS A 874 -12.22 52.27 10.66
CA LYS A 874 -10.93 52.21 9.95
C LYS A 874 -9.85 53.09 10.59
N ALA A 875 -9.81 53.15 11.93
CA ALA A 875 -8.80 53.87 12.67
C ALA A 875 -7.38 53.36 12.35
N GLU A 876 -6.36 54.17 12.64
CA GLU A 876 -4.97 53.82 12.34
C GLU A 876 -4.57 52.47 12.96
N LYS A 877 -3.82 51.68 12.19
CA LYS A 877 -3.40 50.32 12.57
C LYS A 877 -2.61 50.29 13.88
N ALA A 878 -1.85 51.35 14.19
CA ALA A 878 -1.12 51.48 15.45
C ALA A 878 -2.07 51.58 16.65
N VAL A 879 -3.15 52.36 16.53
CA VAL A 879 -4.17 52.56 17.57
C VAL A 879 -4.96 51.27 17.81
N ILE A 880 -5.39 50.58 16.74
CA ILE A 880 -6.08 49.28 16.86
C ILE A 880 -5.16 48.25 17.53
N THR A 881 -3.87 48.24 17.19
CA THR A 881 -2.91 47.28 17.76
C THR A 881 -2.69 47.50 19.25
N ALA A 882 -2.60 48.77 19.70
CA ALA A 882 -2.47 49.11 21.11
C ALA A 882 -3.71 48.67 21.92
N GLU A 883 -4.91 48.90 21.41
CA GLU A 883 -6.15 48.54 22.10
C GLU A 883 -6.41 47.02 22.10
N VAL A 884 -5.97 46.28 21.06
CA VAL A 884 -5.96 44.81 21.03
C VAL A 884 -5.00 44.23 22.06
N SER A 885 -3.84 44.86 22.28
CA SER A 885 -2.89 44.42 23.32
C SER A 885 -3.50 44.52 24.72
N LYS A 886 -4.23 45.60 25.01
CA LYS A 886 -4.97 45.76 26.29
C LYS A 886 -6.04 44.69 26.46
N LEU A 887 -6.78 44.38 25.39
CA LEU A 887 -7.80 43.32 25.42
C LEU A 887 -7.20 41.94 25.73
N LEU A 888 -6.03 41.62 25.16
CA LEU A 888 -5.35 40.36 25.43
C LEU A 888 -4.85 40.25 26.87
N ASP A 889 -4.36 41.35 27.43
CA ASP A 889 -3.92 41.38 28.84
C ASP A 889 -5.10 41.22 29.81
N LEU A 890 -6.22 41.90 29.55
CA LEU A 890 -7.46 41.71 30.34
C LEU A 890 -7.98 40.27 30.29
N LYS A 891 -7.92 39.61 29.14
CA LYS A 891 -8.29 38.18 29.01
C LYS A 891 -7.35 37.26 29.78
N LYS A 892 -6.06 37.57 29.83
CA LYS A 892 -5.08 36.83 30.62
C LYS A 892 -5.35 36.97 32.12
N GLN A 893 -5.66 38.19 32.57
CA GLN A 893 -6.03 38.46 33.96
C GLN A 893 -7.34 37.76 34.35
N LEU A 894 -8.34 37.74 33.46
CA LEU A 894 -9.58 36.99 33.66
C LEU A 894 -9.32 35.47 33.76
N ALA A 895 -8.52 34.90 32.87
CA ALA A 895 -8.16 33.48 32.92
C ALA A 895 -7.50 33.10 34.24
N LEU A 896 -6.58 33.96 34.74
CA LEU A 896 -5.95 33.78 36.05
C LEU A 896 -6.94 33.91 37.22
N ALA A 897 -7.89 34.84 37.15
CA ALA A 897 -8.94 35.02 38.16
C ALA A 897 -9.95 33.85 38.19
N GLU A 898 -10.18 33.19 37.04
CA GLU A 898 -11.04 32.01 36.89
C GLU A 898 -10.30 30.67 37.15
N GLY A 899 -9.01 30.71 37.49
CA GLY A 899 -8.20 29.50 37.73
C GLY A 899 -7.87 28.69 36.46
N LYS A 900 -7.95 29.29 35.27
CA LYS A 900 -7.62 28.66 33.98
C LYS A 900 -6.21 29.05 33.54
N SER A 901 -5.45 28.09 33.01
CA SER A 901 -4.13 28.35 32.43
C SER A 901 -4.25 29.23 31.16
N PRO A 902 -3.57 30.39 31.08
CA PRO A 902 -3.68 31.28 29.92
C PRO A 902 -3.00 30.67 28.68
N GLU A 903 -3.73 30.57 27.56
CA GLU A 903 -3.20 30.11 26.27
C GLU A 903 -2.08 31.03 25.73
N PRO A 904 -1.01 30.49 25.13
CA PRO A 904 0.04 31.30 24.53
C PRO A 904 -0.44 31.95 23.22
N ALA A 905 -0.20 33.26 23.08
CA ALA A 905 -0.62 34.05 21.92
C ALA A 905 0.11 33.62 20.62
N PRO A 906 -0.58 33.63 19.45
CA PRO A 906 -0.01 33.23 18.18
C PRO A 906 1.02 34.26 17.65
N GLN A 907 2.26 33.80 17.44
CA GLN A 907 3.31 34.60 16.79
C GLN A 907 3.04 34.74 15.28
N LYS A 908 2.89 35.98 14.80
CA LYS A 908 2.77 36.32 13.38
C LYS A 908 4.13 36.21 12.68
N GLY A 909 4.28 35.24 11.77
CA GLY A 909 5.37 35.20 10.78
C GLY A 909 5.25 36.33 9.76
N LYS A 910 6.36 37.02 9.50
CA LYS A 910 6.50 38.12 8.54
C LYS A 910 6.33 37.63 7.10
N LYS A 911 5.56 38.36 6.30
CA LYS A 911 5.58 38.32 4.83
C LYS A 911 6.99 38.66 4.33
N LYS A 912 7.55 37.79 3.49
CA LYS A 912 8.27 38.16 2.26
C LYS A 912 8.02 37.07 1.24
#